data_AF-A0A369L7R4-F1
#
_entry.id   AF-A0A369L7R4-F1
#
_cell.length_a   1.000
_cell.length_b   1.000
_cell.length_c   1.000
_cell.angle_alpha   90.00
_cell.angle_beta   90.00
_cell.angle_gamma   90.00
#
_symmetry.space_group_name_H-M   'P 1'
#
loop_
_entity.id
_entity.type
_entity.pdbx_description
1 polymer ?
#
loop_
_entity_poly.entity_id
_entity_poly.type
_entity_poly.pdbx_seq_one_letter_code
_entity_poly.pdbx_strand_id
1 'polypeptide(L)'
;MKKFKTESKKLLDLMINSIYTNKEIFLRELISNASDAVDKLYFKSLTDTDVKLSKDELAIHVSFDKDARTITVSDSGIGMTKDELEKNLGTIAHSGSLEFKTENDKAQGDDVDIIGQFGVGFYSAFMVAKEVRVVSRAFGSDEAWAWVSDGVEGYTIEEAERTTNGTDIILTLKDDTDEEKYDTYLSEWGLKSLIKKYSNYVRYPITMDCDKTREKPKPEDAGDDYKPEFEHYTERETINSMVPIWKRSKSDVTDEEYNEFYKSNFHDFADPVRTIKVHAEGALTYDALLFIPSRAPFDLYSKDYKKGLALYSSNVLIMDKCEELLPDCFNFVRGVVDSADLQLNISRETLQHNSQLRAIANKLEKKIKSELEKMRDNHRDEYEKFFEQFGRGLKFGIYQSYGMQKGLLGDLLLFYSAKQQKMVTFEECTAAMPTDQKAIYYAAGDSTDRLAKLPVVNSVLDRGYDVLLCTQDVDEFTFQTMQTWGEGESAKELKNVASGDLGLETEDEKKAAEDATKENEGLFGAMKEALGDAVTKVAVSTKLATAEAAPACITAEGPVSLEMEKILSQMPDMGEAPKSNRVLEINAAHPVFATLKAAQEAGDAEKVKTYASLLYNQALLVEGMPLEDPVAFANAVASLMK
;
A
#
# COMPACT_ATOMS: atom_id res chain seq x y z
N MET A 1 -48.24 -23.44 14.19
CA MET A 1 -46.88 -22.93 13.91
C MET A 1 -46.09 -23.00 15.22
N LYS A 2 -44.97 -23.74 15.27
CA LYS A 2 -44.12 -23.80 16.48
C LYS A 2 -43.02 -22.75 16.34
N LYS A 3 -42.78 -21.94 17.38
CA LYS A 3 -41.66 -20.99 17.40
C LYS A 3 -40.34 -21.75 17.52
N PHE A 4 -39.29 -21.25 16.88
CA PHE A 4 -37.93 -21.74 17.11
C PHE A 4 -37.55 -21.55 18.59
N LYS A 5 -36.75 -22.48 19.12
CA LYS A 5 -36.19 -22.40 20.47
C LYS A 5 -34.70 -22.16 20.35
N THR A 6 -34.13 -21.43 21.30
CA THR A 6 -32.70 -21.14 21.33
C THR A 6 -32.14 -21.36 22.73
N GLU A 7 -30.91 -21.84 22.82
CA GLU A 7 -30.20 -22.10 24.07
C GLU A 7 -29.29 -20.91 24.39
N SER A 8 -29.76 -20.01 25.26
CA SER A 8 -29.11 -18.72 25.54
C SER A 8 -27.65 -18.85 25.98
N LYS A 9 -27.33 -19.90 26.75
CA LYS A 9 -25.96 -20.18 27.20
C LYS A 9 -25.00 -20.48 26.04
N LYS A 10 -25.44 -21.26 25.04
CA LYS A 10 -24.63 -21.56 23.85
C LYS A 10 -24.51 -20.37 22.91
N LEU A 11 -25.54 -19.54 22.82
CA LEU A 11 -25.46 -18.30 22.06
C LEU A 11 -24.42 -17.35 22.66
N LEU A 12 -24.45 -17.17 23.98
CA LEU A 12 -23.52 -16.27 24.66
C LEU A 12 -22.07 -16.78 24.55
N ASP A 13 -21.87 -18.09 24.74
CA ASP A 13 -20.58 -18.74 24.51
C ASP A 13 -20.04 -18.51 23.08
N LEU A 14 -20.90 -18.64 22.08
CA LEU A 14 -20.55 -18.39 20.68
C LEU A 14 -20.22 -16.90 20.44
N MET A 15 -20.93 -15.97 21.08
CA MET A 15 -20.64 -14.54 21.00
C MET A 15 -19.27 -14.20 21.61
N ILE A 16 -18.95 -14.79 22.77
CA ILE A 16 -17.72 -14.52 23.50
C ILE A 16 -16.51 -15.17 22.81
N ASN A 17 -16.65 -16.41 22.35
CA ASN A 17 -15.53 -17.23 21.92
C ASN A 17 -15.40 -17.42 20.40
N SER A 18 -16.38 -17.00 19.59
CA SER A 18 -16.38 -17.29 18.15
C SER A 18 -16.68 -16.11 17.22
N ILE A 19 -17.28 -15.01 17.71
CA ILE A 19 -17.60 -13.86 16.85
C ILE A 19 -16.43 -12.88 16.73
N TYR A 20 -15.72 -12.63 17.84
CA TYR A 20 -14.62 -11.67 17.88
C TYR A 20 -13.28 -12.39 17.88
N THR A 21 -12.31 -11.87 17.14
CA THR A 21 -10.95 -12.43 17.11
C THR A 21 -10.03 -11.75 18.10
N ASN A 22 -10.23 -10.44 18.33
CA ASN A 22 -9.40 -9.64 19.22
C ASN A 22 -10.18 -9.22 20.46
N LYS A 23 -9.64 -9.53 21.64
CA LYS A 23 -10.26 -9.18 22.93
C LYS A 23 -10.32 -7.68 23.16
N GLU A 24 -9.40 -6.90 22.59
CA GLU A 24 -9.33 -5.43 22.72
C GLU A 24 -10.63 -4.71 22.32
N ILE A 25 -11.47 -5.37 21.51
CA ILE A 25 -12.73 -4.84 21.00
C ILE A 25 -13.78 -4.58 22.09
N PHE A 26 -13.66 -5.21 23.26
CA PHE A 26 -14.61 -4.97 24.37
C PHE A 26 -14.77 -3.46 24.65
N LEU A 27 -13.66 -2.72 24.69
CA LEU A 27 -13.69 -1.30 25.01
C LEU A 27 -14.30 -0.48 23.87
N ARG A 28 -14.05 -0.87 22.61
CA ARG A 28 -14.68 -0.27 21.43
C ARG A 28 -16.21 -0.38 21.50
N GLU A 29 -16.73 -1.58 21.78
CA GLU A 29 -18.17 -1.81 21.85
C GLU A 29 -18.82 -1.03 23.01
N LEU A 30 -18.19 -1.01 24.18
CA LEU A 30 -18.71 -0.28 25.34
C LEU A 30 -18.72 1.23 25.12
N ILE A 31 -17.65 1.80 24.58
CA ILE A 31 -17.60 3.24 24.24
C ILE A 31 -18.61 3.57 23.13
N SER A 32 -18.80 2.69 22.15
CA SER A 32 -19.81 2.89 21.10
C SER A 32 -21.23 2.92 21.69
N ASN A 33 -21.55 2.02 22.63
CA ASN A 33 -22.84 2.02 23.33
C ASN A 33 -23.03 3.28 24.19
N ALA A 34 -21.97 3.72 24.87
CA ALA A 34 -21.97 4.98 25.62
C ALA A 34 -22.23 6.18 24.70
N SER A 35 -21.56 6.24 23.54
CA SER A 35 -21.81 7.29 22.53
C SER A 35 -23.25 7.29 22.05
N ASP A 36 -23.81 6.12 21.69
CA ASP A 36 -25.22 6.00 21.29
C ASP A 36 -26.18 6.49 22.39
N ALA A 37 -25.88 6.22 23.66
CA ALA A 37 -26.70 6.67 24.80
C ALA A 37 -26.66 8.20 24.97
N VAL A 38 -25.48 8.79 24.76
CA VAL A 38 -25.29 10.24 24.78
C VAL A 38 -25.99 10.90 23.58
N ASP A 39 -25.89 10.31 22.39
CA ASP A 39 -26.60 10.76 21.18
C ASP A 39 -28.13 10.75 21.35
N LYS A 40 -28.68 9.72 22.00
CA LYS A 40 -30.13 9.65 22.31
C LYS A 40 -30.55 10.79 23.24
N LEU A 41 -29.74 11.09 24.26
CA LEU A 41 -30.02 12.20 25.17
C LEU A 41 -29.91 13.55 24.46
N TYR A 42 -28.89 13.72 23.63
CA TYR A 42 -28.72 14.92 22.82
C TYR A 42 -29.91 15.13 21.87
N PHE A 43 -30.34 14.09 21.15
CA PHE A 43 -31.54 14.15 20.31
C PHE A 43 -32.80 14.52 21.10
N LYS A 44 -32.95 13.97 22.32
CA LYS A 44 -34.05 14.34 23.21
C LYS A 44 -34.01 15.82 23.56
N SER A 45 -32.82 16.39 23.81
CA SER A 45 -32.66 17.83 24.07
C SER A 45 -32.99 18.72 22.86
N LEU A 46 -32.84 18.21 21.64
CA LEU A 46 -33.21 18.93 20.42
C LEU A 46 -34.73 18.90 20.15
N THR A 47 -35.43 17.90 20.68
CA THR A 47 -36.86 17.66 20.43
C THR A 47 -37.76 18.12 21.58
N ASP A 48 -37.24 18.19 22.80
CA ASP A 48 -37.94 18.61 24.01
C ASP A 48 -37.32 19.91 24.57
N THR A 49 -38.06 21.01 24.52
CA THR A 49 -37.59 22.34 24.95
C THR A 49 -37.37 22.49 26.45
N ASP A 50 -37.91 21.57 27.25
CA ASP A 50 -37.73 21.58 28.71
C ASP A 50 -36.40 20.91 29.14
N VAL A 51 -35.75 20.19 28.22
CA VAL A 51 -34.47 19.54 28.45
C VAL A 51 -33.35 20.55 28.21
N LYS A 52 -32.78 21.08 29.31
CA LYS A 52 -31.61 21.95 29.27
C LYS A 52 -30.35 21.12 29.51
N LEU A 53 -29.56 20.97 28.46
CA LEU A 53 -28.29 20.24 28.48
C LEU A 53 -27.18 21.16 27.96
N SER A 54 -26.10 21.26 28.73
CA SER A 54 -24.87 21.89 28.27
C SER A 54 -23.97 20.85 27.60
N LYS A 55 -23.16 21.27 26.63
CA LYS A 55 -22.23 20.36 25.94
C LYS A 55 -21.21 19.72 26.90
N ASP A 56 -20.83 20.44 27.95
CA ASP A 56 -19.84 19.98 28.94
C ASP A 56 -20.39 18.86 29.85
N GLU A 57 -21.71 18.65 29.87
CA GLU A 57 -22.36 17.56 30.58
C GLU A 57 -22.40 16.26 29.77
N LEU A 58 -22.06 16.28 28.48
CA LEU A 58 -22.05 15.11 27.59
C LEU A 58 -20.63 14.55 27.47
N ALA A 59 -20.35 13.48 28.20
CA ALA A 59 -19.02 12.88 28.25
C ALA A 59 -19.08 11.37 28.51
N ILE A 60 -17.98 10.71 28.16
CA ILE A 60 -17.70 9.32 28.50
C ILE A 60 -16.47 9.34 29.39
N HIS A 61 -16.49 8.64 30.51
CA HIS A 61 -15.36 8.52 31.42
C HIS A 61 -14.93 7.07 31.53
N VAL A 62 -13.63 6.82 31.31
CA VAL A 62 -13.03 5.49 31.43
C VAL A 62 -12.08 5.52 32.61
N SER A 63 -12.22 4.56 33.53
CA SER A 63 -11.36 4.41 34.70
C SER A 63 -11.05 2.95 34.95
N PHE A 64 -10.03 2.70 35.77
CA PHE A 64 -9.67 1.37 36.22
C PHE A 64 -9.25 1.40 37.70
N ASP A 65 -9.43 0.27 38.38
CA ASP A 65 -8.96 0.03 39.74
C ASP A 65 -8.16 -1.27 39.74
N LYS A 66 -6.86 -1.17 40.03
CA LYS A 66 -5.95 -2.31 40.04
C LYS A 66 -6.21 -3.26 41.20
N ASP A 67 -6.59 -2.72 42.36
CA ASP A 67 -6.78 -3.50 43.57
C ASP A 67 -8.11 -4.28 43.50
N ALA A 68 -9.17 -3.63 42.99
CA ALA A 68 -10.45 -4.28 42.71
C ALA A 68 -10.44 -5.10 41.41
N ARG A 69 -9.42 -4.95 40.56
CA ARG A 69 -9.31 -5.52 39.20
C ARG A 69 -10.49 -5.15 38.31
N THR A 70 -10.93 -3.90 38.36
CA THR A 70 -12.09 -3.42 37.62
C THR A 70 -11.74 -2.39 36.55
N ILE A 71 -12.48 -2.41 35.45
CA ILE A 71 -12.55 -1.31 34.47
C ILE A 71 -13.97 -0.76 34.50
N THR A 72 -14.12 0.56 34.49
CA THR A 72 -15.42 1.22 34.46
C THR A 72 -15.53 2.13 33.24
N VAL A 73 -16.56 1.92 32.42
CA VAL A 73 -16.97 2.84 31.36
C VAL A 73 -18.26 3.53 31.83
N SER A 74 -18.18 4.83 32.08
CA SER A 74 -19.29 5.65 32.57
C SER A 74 -19.73 6.64 31.49
N ASP A 75 -21.02 6.71 31.21
CA ASP A 75 -21.59 7.70 30.29
C ASP A 75 -22.59 8.61 30.99
N SER A 76 -22.75 9.83 30.48
CA SER A 76 -23.77 10.79 30.91
C SER A 76 -25.01 10.81 30.01
N GLY A 77 -25.23 9.73 29.24
CA GLY A 77 -26.31 9.59 28.28
C GLY A 77 -27.67 9.34 28.90
N ILE A 78 -28.62 8.89 28.07
CA ILE A 78 -30.04 8.82 28.44
C ILE A 78 -30.34 7.83 29.59
N GLY A 79 -29.43 6.87 29.84
CA GLY A 79 -29.60 5.81 30.83
C GLY A 79 -30.69 4.81 30.46
N MET A 80 -30.96 3.87 31.37
CA MET A 80 -31.98 2.84 31.23
C MET A 80 -32.81 2.71 32.51
N THR A 81 -34.10 2.51 32.33
CA THR A 81 -35.04 2.08 33.37
C THR A 81 -34.87 0.60 33.68
N LYS A 82 -35.51 0.11 34.76
CA LYS A 82 -35.53 -1.32 35.12
C LYS A 82 -36.00 -2.20 33.96
N ASP A 83 -37.10 -1.83 33.31
CA ASP A 83 -37.69 -2.57 32.21
C ASP A 83 -36.78 -2.55 30.97
N GLU A 84 -36.08 -1.43 30.72
CA GLU A 84 -35.10 -1.34 29.65
C GLU A 84 -33.84 -2.15 29.92
N LEU A 85 -33.37 -2.26 31.18
CA LEU A 85 -32.28 -3.17 31.53
C LEU A 85 -32.68 -4.63 31.25
N GLU A 86 -33.88 -5.03 31.65
CA GLU A 86 -34.41 -6.38 31.39
C GLU A 86 -34.57 -6.63 29.88
N LYS A 87 -35.14 -5.67 29.13
CA LYS A 87 -35.38 -5.80 27.70
C LYS A 87 -34.08 -5.77 26.88
N ASN A 88 -33.23 -4.77 27.12
CA ASN A 88 -32.06 -4.47 26.28
C ASN A 88 -30.83 -5.32 26.63
N LEU A 89 -30.53 -5.52 27.91
CA LEU A 89 -29.38 -6.31 28.35
C LEU A 89 -29.76 -7.75 28.68
N GLY A 90 -31.03 -8.01 29.01
CA GLY A 90 -31.51 -9.36 29.29
C GLY A 90 -31.90 -10.17 28.05
N THR A 91 -32.02 -9.54 26.87
CA THR A 91 -32.36 -10.20 25.61
C THR A 91 -31.19 -10.16 24.64
N ILE A 92 -30.66 -11.33 24.26
CA ILE A 92 -29.60 -11.44 23.25
C ILE A 92 -30.16 -11.07 21.87
N ALA A 93 -29.38 -10.33 21.07
CA ALA A 93 -29.75 -9.84 19.73
C ALA A 93 -30.93 -8.85 19.73
N HIS A 94 -31.06 -8.08 20.81
CA HIS A 94 -31.96 -6.95 20.91
C HIS A 94 -31.17 -5.64 21.03
N SER A 95 -31.54 -4.61 20.26
CA SER A 95 -30.86 -3.31 20.27
C SER A 95 -31.86 -2.18 20.37
N GLY A 96 -31.94 -1.54 21.54
CA GLY A 96 -32.71 -0.30 21.70
C GLY A 96 -32.15 0.85 20.85
N SER A 97 -30.88 0.82 20.45
CA SER A 97 -30.32 1.78 19.49
C SER A 97 -30.90 1.60 18.08
N LEU A 98 -31.11 0.35 17.65
CA LEU A 98 -31.73 0.07 16.35
C LEU A 98 -33.21 0.48 16.35
N GLU A 99 -33.95 0.17 17.43
CA GLU A 99 -35.34 0.62 17.59
C GLU A 99 -35.42 2.14 17.54
N PHE A 100 -34.59 2.84 18.32
CA PHE A 100 -34.54 4.29 18.33
C PHE A 100 -34.25 4.88 16.94
N LYS A 101 -33.29 4.33 16.21
CA LYS A 101 -32.99 4.76 14.84
C LYS A 101 -34.22 4.60 13.94
N THR A 102 -34.80 3.40 13.90
CA THR A 102 -35.97 3.07 13.07
C THR A 102 -37.19 3.97 13.38
N GLU A 103 -37.44 4.26 14.66
CA GLU A 103 -38.55 5.12 15.08
C GLU A 103 -38.33 6.60 14.71
N ASN A 104 -37.07 7.03 14.59
CA ASN A 104 -36.69 8.42 14.35
C ASN A 104 -36.09 8.68 12.96
N ASP A 105 -36.14 7.72 12.03
CA ASP A 105 -35.58 7.80 10.66
C ASP A 105 -35.99 9.06 9.87
N LYS A 106 -37.14 9.69 10.20
CA LYS A 106 -37.62 10.92 9.54
C LYS A 106 -37.31 12.22 10.29
N ALA A 107 -36.92 12.11 11.56
CA ALA A 107 -36.66 13.24 12.46
C ALA A 107 -35.17 13.40 12.79
N GLN A 108 -34.36 12.36 12.57
CA GLN A 108 -32.91 12.46 12.57
C GLN A 108 -32.46 13.33 11.38
N GLY A 109 -31.95 14.53 11.68
CA GLY A 109 -31.07 15.24 10.77
C GLY A 109 -29.65 14.62 10.79
N ASP A 110 -28.71 15.25 10.09
CA ASP A 110 -27.31 14.79 9.99
C ASP A 110 -26.54 14.79 11.34
N ASP A 111 -27.15 15.34 12.39
CA ASP A 111 -26.52 15.57 13.69
C ASP A 111 -26.51 14.34 14.63
N VAL A 112 -27.25 13.27 14.32
CA VAL A 112 -27.33 12.06 15.17
C VAL A 112 -26.93 10.81 14.39
N ASP A 113 -25.90 10.10 14.86
CA ASP A 113 -25.25 9.00 14.13
C ASP A 113 -25.18 7.75 15.02
N ILE A 114 -26.30 7.02 15.06
CA ILE A 114 -26.43 5.80 15.87
C ILE A 114 -25.63 4.66 15.25
N ILE A 115 -24.68 4.15 16.02
CA ILE A 115 -23.72 3.13 15.61
C ILE A 115 -24.31 1.73 15.84
N GLY A 116 -24.94 1.46 16.99
CA GLY A 116 -25.38 0.13 17.44
C GLY A 116 -26.57 -0.47 16.67
N GLN A 117 -26.37 -1.64 16.05
CA GLN A 117 -27.42 -2.30 15.21
C GLN A 117 -27.74 -3.74 15.63
N PHE A 118 -26.77 -4.51 16.13
CA PHE A 118 -26.92 -5.97 16.26
C PHE A 118 -27.46 -6.46 17.60
N GLY A 119 -27.29 -5.69 18.69
CA GLY A 119 -27.72 -6.12 20.02
C GLY A 119 -26.87 -7.22 20.65
N VAL A 120 -25.59 -7.30 20.27
CA VAL A 120 -24.63 -8.31 20.78
C VAL A 120 -23.32 -7.70 21.29
N GLY A 121 -23.01 -6.44 20.96
CA GLY A 121 -21.74 -5.80 21.29
C GLY A 121 -21.45 -5.73 22.79
N PHE A 122 -22.47 -5.51 23.62
CA PHE A 122 -22.36 -5.49 25.08
C PHE A 122 -21.71 -6.76 25.65
N TYR A 123 -22.05 -7.93 25.12
CA TYR A 123 -21.54 -9.20 25.63
C TYR A 123 -20.07 -9.46 25.32
N SER A 124 -19.43 -8.64 24.47
CA SER A 124 -17.97 -8.66 24.30
C SER A 124 -17.22 -8.33 25.59
N ALA A 125 -17.87 -7.66 26.57
CA ALA A 125 -17.32 -7.43 27.90
C ALA A 125 -16.88 -8.74 28.58
N PHE A 126 -17.61 -9.85 28.39
CA PHE A 126 -17.29 -11.16 28.95
C PHE A 126 -16.09 -11.85 28.28
N MET A 127 -15.52 -11.29 27.22
CA MET A 127 -14.22 -11.75 26.70
C MET A 127 -13.12 -11.53 27.73
N VAL A 128 -13.17 -10.39 28.43
CA VAL A 128 -12.16 -9.97 29.41
C VAL A 128 -12.65 -10.01 30.86
N ALA A 129 -13.95 -9.92 31.10
CA ALA A 129 -14.55 -9.88 32.43
C ALA A 129 -15.08 -11.24 32.88
N LYS A 130 -14.96 -11.53 34.17
CA LYS A 130 -15.64 -12.66 34.85
C LYS A 130 -17.00 -12.26 35.43
N GLU A 131 -17.21 -10.97 35.64
CA GLU A 131 -18.49 -10.40 36.08
C GLU A 131 -18.64 -9.00 35.46
N VAL A 132 -19.86 -8.68 35.04
CA VAL A 132 -20.23 -7.35 34.55
C VAL A 132 -21.38 -6.82 35.40
N ARG A 133 -21.17 -5.63 35.97
CA ARG A 133 -22.17 -4.90 36.75
C ARG A 133 -22.50 -3.59 36.03
N VAL A 134 -23.77 -3.40 35.68
CA VAL A 134 -24.27 -2.22 34.96
C VAL A 134 -25.20 -1.44 35.88
N VAL A 135 -24.79 -0.25 36.32
CA VAL A 135 -25.60 0.65 37.15
C VAL A 135 -26.14 1.77 36.27
N SER A 136 -27.45 1.85 36.10
CA SER A 136 -28.07 2.86 35.23
C SER A 136 -29.16 3.66 35.93
N ARG A 137 -29.22 4.95 35.61
CA ARG A 137 -30.31 5.85 35.99
C ARG A 137 -30.82 6.54 34.74
N ALA A 138 -32.07 6.28 34.39
CA ALA A 138 -32.70 6.94 33.25
C ALA A 138 -32.83 8.45 33.47
N PHE A 139 -32.65 9.24 32.41
CA PHE A 139 -32.84 10.68 32.45
C PHE A 139 -34.27 11.03 32.86
N GLY A 140 -34.42 11.85 33.91
CA GLY A 140 -35.71 12.21 34.51
C GLY A 140 -36.27 11.20 35.52
N SER A 141 -35.54 10.11 35.81
CA SER A 141 -35.88 9.16 36.88
C SER A 141 -35.20 9.55 38.20
N ASP A 142 -35.85 9.24 39.33
CA ASP A 142 -35.25 9.29 40.67
C ASP A 142 -34.70 7.93 41.13
N GLU A 143 -35.00 6.87 40.40
CA GLU A 143 -34.57 5.50 40.68
C GLU A 143 -33.37 5.11 39.80
N ALA A 144 -32.41 4.41 40.41
CA ALA A 144 -31.31 3.75 39.71
C ALA A 144 -31.35 2.24 39.99
N TRP A 145 -30.92 1.47 39.00
CA TRP A 145 -30.98 0.01 39.04
C TRP A 145 -29.64 -0.58 38.62
N ALA A 146 -29.23 -1.68 39.27
CA ALA A 146 -28.03 -2.44 38.94
C ALA A 146 -28.41 -3.77 38.30
N TRP A 147 -27.89 -4.02 37.10
CA TRP A 147 -27.90 -5.32 36.43
C TRP A 147 -26.57 -6.01 36.67
N VAL A 148 -26.56 -7.26 37.13
CA VAL A 148 -25.33 -8.01 37.44
C VAL A 148 -25.37 -9.40 36.80
N SER A 149 -24.29 -9.78 36.11
CA SER A 149 -24.17 -11.10 35.48
C SER A 149 -22.72 -11.58 35.38
N ASP A 150 -22.55 -12.90 35.43
CA ASP A 150 -21.31 -13.63 35.16
C ASP A 150 -21.19 -14.11 33.70
N GLY A 151 -22.23 -13.89 32.87
CA GLY A 151 -22.31 -14.37 31.50
C GLY A 151 -22.55 -15.88 31.38
N VAL A 152 -22.92 -16.59 32.44
CA VAL A 152 -23.07 -18.06 32.41
C VAL A 152 -24.38 -18.52 33.02
N GLU A 153 -24.75 -17.98 34.19
CA GLU A 153 -25.89 -18.46 34.99
C GLU A 153 -27.15 -17.60 34.83
N GLY A 154 -27.01 -16.40 34.24
CA GLY A 154 -28.09 -15.45 34.03
C GLY A 154 -27.72 -14.08 34.58
N TYR A 155 -28.72 -13.28 34.94
CA TYR A 155 -28.51 -11.96 35.52
C TYR A 155 -29.52 -11.67 36.63
N THR A 156 -29.19 -10.68 37.47
CA THR A 156 -30.08 -10.12 38.49
C THR A 156 -30.26 -8.63 38.27
N ILE A 157 -31.39 -8.07 38.73
CA ILE A 157 -31.64 -6.63 38.74
C ILE A 157 -32.04 -6.22 40.16
N GLU A 158 -31.27 -5.30 40.75
CA GLU A 158 -31.47 -4.80 42.11
C GLU A 158 -31.48 -3.27 42.15
N GLU A 159 -32.04 -2.70 43.23
CA GLU A 159 -31.99 -1.26 43.47
C GLU A 159 -30.54 -0.80 43.66
N ALA A 160 -30.21 0.36 43.11
CA ALA A 160 -28.87 0.93 43.19
C ALA A 160 -28.94 2.45 43.39
N GLU A 161 -27.76 3.05 43.58
CA GLU A 161 -27.64 4.50 43.70
C GLU A 161 -26.73 5.04 42.59
N ARG A 162 -27.20 6.09 41.91
CA ARG A 162 -26.42 6.89 40.96
C ARG A 162 -26.90 8.33 41.03
N THR A 163 -25.97 9.27 41.22
CA THR A 163 -26.31 10.68 41.45
C THR A 163 -26.87 11.37 40.20
N THR A 164 -26.40 10.99 39.01
CA THR A 164 -26.79 11.57 37.72
C THR A 164 -27.38 10.51 36.79
N ASN A 165 -28.00 10.94 35.69
CA ASN A 165 -28.42 10.02 34.63
C ASN A 165 -27.22 9.35 33.94
N GLY A 166 -27.51 8.37 33.09
CA GLY A 166 -26.53 7.59 32.33
C GLY A 166 -26.23 6.25 32.98
N THR A 167 -25.10 5.64 32.60
CA THR A 167 -24.77 4.26 32.97
C THR A 167 -23.30 4.10 33.38
N ASP A 168 -23.03 3.30 34.40
CA ASP A 168 -21.69 2.75 34.71
C ASP A 168 -21.68 1.28 34.30
N ILE A 169 -20.79 0.90 33.40
CA ILE A 169 -20.50 -0.49 33.07
C ILE A 169 -19.19 -0.84 33.74
N ILE A 170 -19.26 -1.67 34.78
CA ILE A 170 -18.14 -2.09 35.63
C ILE A 170 -17.80 -3.54 35.27
N LEU A 171 -16.57 -3.76 34.83
CA LEU A 171 -16.04 -5.05 34.40
C LEU A 171 -15.07 -5.54 35.45
N THR A 172 -15.41 -6.61 36.16
CA THR A 172 -14.45 -7.32 37.02
C THR A 172 -13.64 -8.26 36.13
N LEU A 173 -12.35 -7.98 35.95
CA LEU A 173 -11.52 -8.72 35.00
C LEU A 173 -11.27 -10.17 35.42
N LYS A 174 -11.10 -11.03 34.42
CA LYS A 174 -10.60 -12.39 34.59
C LYS A 174 -9.19 -12.35 35.17
N ASP A 175 -8.79 -13.46 35.77
CA ASP A 175 -7.43 -13.64 36.26
C ASP A 175 -6.50 -13.96 35.08
N ASP A 176 -5.27 -13.47 35.13
CA ASP A 176 -4.25 -13.75 34.11
C ASP A 176 -3.97 -15.25 34.01
N THR A 177 -3.69 -15.72 32.80
CA THR A 177 -3.23 -17.09 32.51
C THR A 177 -1.83 -17.07 31.90
N ASP A 178 -1.27 -18.23 31.58
CA ASP A 178 0.00 -18.33 30.85
C ASP A 178 -0.11 -17.77 29.42
N GLU A 179 -1.31 -17.85 28.83
CA GLU A 179 -1.59 -17.46 27.44
C GLU A 179 -2.16 -16.04 27.34
N GLU A 180 -2.89 -15.56 28.35
CA GLU A 180 -3.66 -14.32 28.30
C GLU A 180 -3.33 -13.40 29.49
N LYS A 181 -3.04 -12.13 29.19
CA LYS A 181 -2.70 -11.10 30.19
C LYS A 181 -3.76 -10.01 30.19
N TYR A 182 -4.78 -10.16 31.03
CA TYR A 182 -5.87 -9.18 31.20
C TYR A 182 -5.40 -7.95 31.99
N ASP A 183 -4.38 -8.08 32.83
CA ASP A 183 -3.81 -6.98 33.60
C ASP A 183 -3.25 -5.84 32.73
N THR A 184 -2.97 -6.10 31.44
CA THR A 184 -2.60 -5.07 30.47
C THR A 184 -3.66 -3.96 30.35
N TYR A 185 -4.93 -4.31 30.54
CA TYR A 185 -6.07 -3.39 30.49
C TYR A 185 -6.28 -2.60 31.79
N LEU A 186 -5.58 -2.96 32.89
CA LEU A 186 -5.58 -2.22 34.16
C LEU A 186 -4.43 -1.20 34.21
N SER A 187 -4.19 -0.52 33.09
CA SER A 187 -3.14 0.48 32.97
C SER A 187 -3.61 1.70 32.21
N GLU A 188 -3.15 2.88 32.65
CA GLU A 188 -3.43 4.14 31.97
C GLU A 188 -3.01 4.07 30.50
N TRP A 189 -1.80 3.59 30.22
CA TRP A 189 -1.27 3.47 28.87
C TRP A 189 -2.09 2.50 28.00
N GLY A 190 -2.45 1.33 28.53
CA GLY A 190 -3.22 0.33 27.80
C GLY A 190 -4.59 0.86 27.37
N LEU A 191 -5.33 1.46 28.30
CA LEU A 191 -6.64 2.05 28.00
C LEU A 191 -6.53 3.27 27.09
N LYS A 192 -5.56 4.19 27.32
CA LYS A 192 -5.31 5.32 26.41
C LYS A 192 -5.02 4.85 24.99
N SER A 193 -4.21 3.81 24.84
CA SER A 193 -3.87 3.23 23.54
C SER A 193 -5.10 2.64 22.85
N LEU A 194 -5.93 1.89 23.58
CA LEU A 194 -7.17 1.33 23.03
C LEU A 194 -8.19 2.40 22.62
N ILE A 195 -8.37 3.43 23.45
CA ILE A 195 -9.25 4.57 23.13
C ILE A 195 -8.74 5.27 21.85
N LYS A 196 -7.45 5.57 21.77
CA LYS A 196 -6.85 6.20 20.58
C LYS A 196 -6.89 5.31 19.33
N LYS A 197 -6.88 3.99 19.49
CA LYS A 197 -6.94 3.05 18.37
C LYS A 197 -8.37 2.92 17.82
N TYR A 198 -9.35 2.74 18.69
CA TYR A 198 -10.70 2.36 18.27
C TYR A 198 -11.74 3.48 18.35
N SER A 199 -11.51 4.49 19.19
CA SER A 199 -12.53 5.48 19.58
C SER A 199 -12.01 6.92 19.57
N ASN A 200 -10.88 7.20 18.90
CA ASN A 200 -10.26 8.53 18.91
C ASN A 200 -11.16 9.63 18.34
N TYR A 201 -12.13 9.25 17.52
CA TYR A 201 -13.00 10.16 16.79
C TYR A 201 -14.48 9.95 17.11
N VAL A 202 -14.77 9.31 18.25
CA VAL A 202 -16.10 9.36 18.86
C VAL A 202 -16.43 10.82 19.16
N ARG A 203 -17.66 11.27 18.83
CA ARG A 203 -18.06 12.69 18.84
C ARG A 203 -17.99 13.34 20.24
N TYR A 204 -18.04 12.55 21.29
CA TYR A 204 -18.05 12.99 22.68
C TYR A 204 -16.68 12.85 23.34
N PRO A 205 -16.33 13.72 24.31
CA PRO A 205 -15.07 13.62 25.04
C PRO A 205 -15.03 12.33 25.84
N ILE A 206 -13.98 11.53 25.59
CA ILE A 206 -13.62 10.35 26.36
C ILE A 206 -12.54 10.77 27.33
N THR A 207 -12.86 10.83 28.62
CA THR A 207 -11.98 11.32 29.67
C THR A 207 -11.41 10.19 30.50
N MET A 208 -10.19 10.39 31.03
CA MET A 208 -9.56 9.51 32.01
C MET A 208 -8.86 10.35 33.07
N ASP A 209 -8.86 9.86 34.31
CA ASP A 209 -8.05 10.42 35.38
C ASP A 209 -6.62 9.86 35.23
N CYS A 210 -5.64 10.74 35.04
CA CYS A 210 -4.28 10.38 34.63
C CYS A 210 -3.24 10.88 35.62
N ASP A 211 -2.22 10.07 35.88
CA ASP A 211 -1.15 10.41 36.82
C ASP A 211 -0.14 11.34 36.15
N LYS A 212 0.05 12.52 36.75
CA LYS A 212 0.99 13.55 36.28
C LYS A 212 2.02 13.86 37.35
N THR A 213 3.15 14.37 36.89
CA THR A 213 4.24 14.84 37.74
C THR A 213 4.60 16.25 37.33
N ARG A 214 4.59 17.20 38.26
CA ARG A 214 5.06 18.57 38.02
C ARG A 214 6.08 19.00 39.07
N GLU A 215 7.00 19.87 38.68
CA GLU A 215 7.93 20.49 39.62
C GLU A 215 7.13 21.43 40.55
N LYS A 216 7.32 21.27 41.85
CA LYS A 216 6.75 22.18 42.85
C LYS A 216 7.41 23.57 42.70
N PRO A 217 6.66 24.65 42.93
CA PRO A 217 7.26 26.00 42.96
C PRO A 217 8.45 26.04 43.92
N LYS A 218 9.58 26.63 43.48
CA LYS A 218 10.75 26.84 44.33
C LYS A 218 10.35 27.68 45.56
N PRO A 219 10.56 27.21 46.80
CA PRO A 219 10.31 28.00 48.00
C PRO A 219 11.14 29.30 48.01
N GLU A 220 10.55 30.41 48.46
CA GLU A 220 11.21 31.73 48.47
C GLU A 220 12.46 31.80 49.37
N ASP A 221 12.58 30.87 50.33
CA ASP A 221 13.69 30.72 51.28
C ASP A 221 14.74 29.68 50.85
N ALA A 222 14.59 29.08 49.65
CA ALA A 222 15.48 28.05 49.18
C ALA A 222 16.80 28.62 48.61
N GLY A 223 17.93 28.17 49.15
CA GLY A 223 19.29 28.56 48.76
C GLY A 223 19.68 28.20 47.31
N ASP A 224 20.91 28.55 46.93
CA ASP A 224 21.46 28.30 45.59
C ASP A 224 21.68 26.80 45.28
N ASP A 225 21.59 25.93 46.29
CA ASP A 225 21.74 24.46 46.21
C ASP A 225 20.40 23.69 46.18
N TYR A 226 19.28 24.39 45.98
CA TYR A 226 17.95 23.77 45.94
C TYR A 226 17.81 22.76 44.78
N LYS A 227 17.35 21.56 45.11
CA LYS A 227 16.99 20.53 44.14
C LYS A 227 15.50 20.61 43.84
N PRO A 228 15.08 20.60 42.56
CA PRO A 228 13.68 20.47 42.15
C PRO A 228 12.97 19.35 42.90
N GLU A 229 11.91 19.70 43.63
CA GLU A 229 10.95 18.72 44.16
C GLU A 229 9.82 18.52 43.16
N PHE A 230 9.37 17.29 42.97
CA PHE A 230 8.24 16.97 42.12
C PHE A 230 7.05 16.52 42.97
N GLU A 231 5.84 16.91 42.59
CA GLU A 231 4.60 16.38 43.15
C GLU A 231 3.84 15.56 42.12
N HIS A 232 3.26 14.46 42.62
CA HIS A 232 2.32 13.63 41.85
C HIS A 232 0.91 14.15 42.08
N TYR A 233 0.16 14.33 41.00
CA TYR A 233 -1.23 14.71 41.04
C TYR A 233 -2.00 13.99 39.94
N THR A 234 -3.30 13.80 40.15
CA THR A 234 -4.18 13.21 39.16
C THR A 234 -4.94 14.31 38.45
N GLU A 235 -4.99 14.24 37.12
CA GLU A 235 -5.68 15.22 36.27
C GLU A 235 -6.64 14.50 35.32
N ARG A 236 -7.84 15.04 35.18
CA ARG A 236 -8.80 14.54 34.20
C ARG A 236 -8.44 15.05 32.81
N GLU A 237 -8.01 14.15 31.94
CA GLU A 237 -7.64 14.46 30.56
C GLU A 237 -8.67 13.92 29.58
N THR A 238 -8.98 14.67 28.52
CA THR A 238 -9.67 14.15 27.33
C THR A 238 -8.66 13.40 26.46
N ILE A 239 -8.95 12.14 26.18
CA ILE A 239 -8.02 11.21 25.52
C ILE A 239 -8.21 11.20 24.01
N ASN A 240 -9.44 11.35 23.55
CA ASN A 240 -9.81 11.31 22.13
C ASN A 240 -9.78 12.72 21.50
N SER A 241 -9.58 12.78 20.19
CA SER A 241 -9.55 14.03 19.42
C SER A 241 -10.93 14.51 18.94
N MET A 242 -11.97 13.68 19.06
CA MET A 242 -13.38 13.88 18.68
C MET A 242 -13.67 14.13 17.19
N VAL A 243 -12.97 15.08 16.56
CA VAL A 243 -13.16 15.43 15.16
C VAL A 243 -12.02 14.84 14.34
N PRO A 244 -12.30 13.87 13.45
CA PRO A 244 -11.26 13.35 12.58
C PRO A 244 -10.69 14.42 11.65
N ILE A 245 -9.38 14.35 11.44
CA ILE A 245 -8.66 15.26 10.56
C ILE A 245 -9.17 15.22 9.11
N TRP A 246 -9.71 14.08 8.66
CA TRP A 246 -10.31 13.94 7.33
C TRP A 246 -11.67 14.64 7.20
N LYS A 247 -12.40 14.89 8.30
CA LYS A 247 -13.68 15.61 8.28
C LYS A 247 -13.53 17.12 8.42
N ARG A 248 -12.41 17.60 8.98
CA ARG A 248 -12.09 19.05 9.07
C ARG A 248 -11.92 19.65 7.67
N SER A 249 -12.38 20.89 7.48
CA SER A 249 -12.23 21.55 6.18
C SER A 249 -10.74 21.77 5.84
N LYS A 250 -10.40 21.86 4.54
CA LYS A 250 -8.99 22.01 4.13
C LYS A 250 -8.37 23.30 4.68
N SER A 251 -9.14 24.36 4.89
CA SER A 251 -8.65 25.61 5.47
C SER A 251 -8.34 25.52 6.96
N ASP A 252 -8.90 24.52 7.65
CA ASP A 252 -8.79 24.39 9.09
C ASP A 252 -7.66 23.44 9.51
N VAL A 253 -6.98 22.79 8.57
CA VAL A 253 -5.92 21.82 8.84
C VAL A 253 -4.63 22.27 8.16
N THR A 254 -3.59 22.43 8.95
CA THR A 254 -2.24 22.77 8.47
C THR A 254 -1.54 21.54 7.88
N ASP A 255 -0.52 21.77 7.04
CA ASP A 255 0.30 20.67 6.51
C ASP A 255 1.05 19.94 7.64
N GLU A 256 1.47 20.67 8.68
CA GLU A 256 2.07 20.10 9.89
C GLU A 256 1.14 19.12 10.59
N GLU A 257 -0.15 19.45 10.77
CA GLU A 257 -1.13 18.54 11.36
C GLU A 257 -1.34 17.29 10.51
N TYR A 258 -1.36 17.42 9.18
CA TYR A 258 -1.42 16.26 8.29
C TYR A 258 -0.18 15.37 8.40
N ASN A 259 1.00 15.98 8.49
CA ASN A 259 2.27 15.29 8.62
C ASN A 259 2.38 14.55 9.95
N GLU A 260 1.97 15.20 11.05
CA GLU A 260 1.92 14.58 12.38
C GLU A 260 0.97 13.38 12.38
N PHE A 261 -0.25 13.54 11.86
CA PHE A 261 -1.20 12.44 11.72
C PHE A 261 -0.62 11.29 10.91
N TYR A 262 0.02 11.58 9.76
CA TYR A 262 0.65 10.56 8.93
C TYR A 262 1.73 9.78 9.70
N LYS A 263 2.66 10.48 10.35
CA LYS A 263 3.76 9.86 11.11
C LYS A 263 3.25 9.03 12.28
N SER A 264 2.29 9.56 13.05
CA SER A 264 1.76 8.87 14.22
C SER A 264 0.98 7.62 13.85
N ASN A 265 0.16 7.68 12.80
CA ASN A 265 -0.77 6.60 12.46
C ASN A 265 -0.16 5.53 11.56
N PHE A 266 0.86 5.86 10.76
CA PHE A 266 1.49 4.91 9.84
C PHE A 266 2.93 4.56 10.22
N HIS A 267 3.37 5.00 11.41
CA HIS A 267 4.69 4.72 11.98
C HIS A 267 5.87 5.09 11.06
N ASP A 268 5.69 6.16 10.30
CA ASP A 268 6.77 6.76 9.52
C ASP A 268 7.41 7.92 10.31
N PHE A 269 8.65 8.26 9.97
CA PHE A 269 9.36 9.41 10.51
C PHE A 269 9.56 10.54 9.50
N ALA A 270 9.34 10.28 8.21
CA ALA A 270 9.40 11.29 7.16
C ALA A 270 8.01 11.88 6.91
N ASP A 271 7.95 13.11 6.38
CA ASP A 271 6.70 13.69 5.90
C ASP A 271 6.25 12.98 4.60
N PRO A 272 4.94 12.88 4.34
CA PRO A 272 4.45 12.40 3.04
C PRO A 272 4.79 13.40 1.93
N VAL A 273 4.99 12.91 0.70
CA VAL A 273 5.21 13.76 -0.48
C VAL A 273 3.91 14.39 -0.97
N ARG A 274 2.77 13.71 -0.75
CA ARG A 274 1.45 14.22 -1.11
C ARG A 274 0.39 13.83 -0.10
N THR A 275 -0.51 14.76 0.14
CA THR A 275 -1.76 14.56 0.88
C THR A 275 -2.94 14.72 -0.07
N ILE A 276 -3.81 13.72 -0.12
CA ILE A 276 -4.96 13.66 -1.02
C ILE A 276 -6.22 13.57 -0.18
N LYS A 277 -7.05 14.61 -0.23
CA LYS A 277 -8.37 14.61 0.39
C LYS A 277 -9.45 14.32 -0.64
N VAL A 278 -10.39 13.45 -0.28
CA VAL A 278 -11.59 13.13 -1.05
C VAL A 278 -12.78 13.28 -0.13
N HIS A 279 -13.79 13.99 -0.62
CA HIS A 279 -15.13 14.00 -0.05
C HIS A 279 -16.08 13.64 -1.19
N ALA A 280 -16.85 12.58 -1.01
CA ALA A 280 -17.77 12.08 -2.02
C ALA A 280 -19.18 11.99 -1.44
N GLU A 281 -20.15 12.53 -2.17
CA GLU A 281 -21.58 12.48 -1.86
C GLU A 281 -22.36 11.79 -3.00
N GLY A 282 -23.58 11.34 -2.70
CA GLY A 282 -24.51 10.78 -3.69
C GLY A 282 -24.65 9.26 -3.58
N ALA A 283 -24.33 8.51 -4.65
CA ALA A 283 -24.53 7.05 -4.66
C ALA A 283 -23.64 6.29 -3.66
N LEU A 284 -22.52 6.89 -3.24
CA LEU A 284 -21.65 6.41 -2.17
C LEU A 284 -21.16 7.64 -1.41
N THR A 285 -21.46 7.71 -0.12
CA THR A 285 -21.02 8.80 0.74
C THR A 285 -19.81 8.37 1.56
N TYR A 286 -18.68 9.04 1.36
CA TYR A 286 -17.45 8.74 2.11
C TYR A 286 -16.47 9.91 2.10
N ASP A 287 -15.64 9.95 3.15
CA ASP A 287 -14.44 10.76 3.23
C ASP A 287 -13.21 9.86 3.05
N ALA A 288 -12.19 10.35 2.35
CA ALA A 288 -10.87 9.70 2.35
C ALA A 288 -9.76 10.73 2.52
N LEU A 289 -8.73 10.34 3.27
CA LEU A 289 -7.50 11.09 3.41
C LEU A 289 -6.35 10.13 3.15
N LEU A 290 -5.70 10.31 1.99
CA LEU A 290 -4.62 9.46 1.52
C LEU A 290 -3.30 10.23 1.56
N PHE A 291 -2.23 9.47 1.73
CA PHE A 291 -0.87 9.96 1.76
C PHE A 291 -0.02 9.13 0.81
N ILE A 292 0.78 9.82 0.01
CA ILE A 292 1.87 9.20 -0.74
C ILE A 292 3.12 9.37 0.14
N PRO A 293 3.73 8.27 0.63
CA PRO A 293 4.98 8.36 1.38
C PRO A 293 6.07 9.01 0.54
N SER A 294 7.00 9.72 1.17
CA SER A 294 8.18 10.28 0.48
C SER A 294 9.28 9.24 0.21
N ARG A 295 9.13 8.02 0.73
CA ARG A 295 10.07 6.92 0.59
C ARG A 295 9.39 5.57 0.69
N ALA A 296 9.96 4.57 0.04
CA ALA A 296 9.45 3.22 0.16
C ALA A 296 9.73 2.64 1.56
N PRO A 297 8.74 1.99 2.20
CA PRO A 297 8.99 1.16 3.37
C PRO A 297 10.03 0.07 3.04
N PHE A 298 10.92 -0.24 3.98
CA PHE A 298 11.96 -1.25 3.77
C PHE A 298 11.38 -2.63 3.40
N ASP A 299 10.22 -2.96 3.94
CA ASP A 299 9.53 -4.22 3.75
C ASP A 299 8.59 -4.24 2.53
N LEU A 300 8.47 -3.16 1.74
CA LEU A 300 7.48 -3.01 0.65
C LEU A 300 7.46 -4.20 -0.35
N TYR A 301 8.63 -4.77 -0.65
CA TYR A 301 8.78 -5.89 -1.58
C TYR A 301 8.94 -7.25 -0.89
N SER A 302 8.76 -7.31 0.42
CA SER A 302 8.76 -8.55 1.19
C SER A 302 7.43 -9.29 1.07
N LYS A 303 7.44 -10.60 1.34
CA LYS A 303 6.22 -11.42 1.37
C LYS A 303 5.28 -11.06 2.52
N ASP A 304 5.82 -10.47 3.59
CA ASP A 304 5.08 -10.16 4.82
C ASP A 304 4.43 -8.77 4.79
N TYR A 305 4.68 -7.99 3.73
CA TYR A 305 4.12 -6.66 3.58
C TYR A 305 2.59 -6.71 3.46
N LYS A 306 1.92 -5.99 4.36
CA LYS A 306 0.46 -5.83 4.35
C LYS A 306 0.08 -4.46 3.82
N LYS A 307 -0.52 -4.44 2.62
CA LYS A 307 -1.13 -3.25 2.01
C LYS A 307 -2.51 -2.95 2.62
N GLY A 308 -3.03 -1.75 2.34
CA GLY A 308 -4.41 -1.38 2.65
C GLY A 308 -4.54 -0.01 3.30
N LEU A 309 -5.76 0.50 3.33
CA LEU A 309 -6.14 1.73 4.04
C LEU A 309 -6.89 1.39 5.32
N ALA A 310 -6.79 2.25 6.33
CA ALA A 310 -7.62 2.10 7.51
C ALA A 310 -9.07 2.42 7.15
N LEU A 311 -9.97 1.49 7.45
CA LEU A 311 -11.39 1.60 7.16
C LEU A 311 -12.15 1.99 8.42
N TYR A 312 -12.87 3.09 8.35
CA TYR A 312 -13.74 3.61 9.37
C TYR A 312 -15.20 3.55 8.91
N SER A 313 -16.11 3.39 9.85
CA SER A 313 -17.54 3.59 9.64
C SER A 313 -18.10 4.44 10.77
N SER A 314 -18.73 5.56 10.42
CA SER A 314 -19.20 6.58 11.38
C SER A 314 -18.10 6.97 12.39
N ASN A 315 -16.88 7.24 11.90
CA ASN A 315 -15.69 7.56 12.70
C ASN A 315 -15.13 6.44 13.60
N VAL A 316 -15.69 5.22 13.55
CA VAL A 316 -15.19 4.07 14.32
C VAL A 316 -14.30 3.20 13.45
N LEU A 317 -13.11 2.84 13.94
CA LEU A 317 -12.18 1.98 13.21
C LEU A 317 -12.75 0.55 13.09
N ILE A 318 -12.88 0.08 11.86
CA ILE A 318 -13.35 -1.27 11.51
C ILE A 318 -12.17 -2.17 11.17
N MET A 319 -11.28 -1.71 10.29
CA MET A 319 -10.09 -2.44 9.86
C MET A 319 -8.89 -1.50 9.79
N ASP A 320 -7.75 -1.92 10.37
CA ASP A 320 -6.50 -1.16 10.28
C ASP A 320 -5.91 -1.17 8.86
N LYS A 321 -6.03 -2.31 8.17
CA LYS A 321 -5.55 -2.49 6.79
C LYS A 321 -6.60 -3.20 5.94
N CYS A 322 -7.40 -2.41 5.21
CA CYS A 322 -8.34 -2.91 4.22
C CYS A 322 -7.69 -2.91 2.83
N GLU A 323 -7.24 -4.08 2.39
CA GLU A 323 -6.52 -4.27 1.13
C GLU A 323 -7.39 -4.02 -0.11
N GLU A 324 -8.71 -4.22 0.00
CA GLU A 324 -9.67 -4.07 -1.09
C GLU A 324 -9.87 -2.62 -1.52
N LEU A 325 -9.48 -1.65 -0.68
CA LEU A 325 -9.58 -0.22 -0.97
C LEU A 325 -8.46 0.30 -1.89
N LEU A 326 -7.43 -0.52 -2.15
CA LEU A 326 -6.29 -0.14 -2.98
C LEU A 326 -5.93 -1.23 -3.99
N PRO A 327 -5.74 -0.86 -5.28
CA PRO A 327 -5.14 -1.78 -6.24
C PRO A 327 -3.68 -2.07 -5.89
N ASP A 328 -3.17 -3.23 -6.32
CA ASP A 328 -1.79 -3.67 -6.02
C ASP A 328 -0.73 -2.68 -6.51
N CYS A 329 -0.96 -2.03 -7.65
CA CYS A 329 -0.05 -1.04 -8.22
C CYS A 329 0.09 0.24 -7.37
N PHE A 330 -0.82 0.49 -6.43
CA PHE A 330 -0.77 1.60 -5.48
C PHE A 330 -0.66 1.13 -4.01
N ASN A 331 -0.10 -0.06 -3.79
CA ASN A 331 0.08 -0.65 -2.46
C ASN A 331 0.94 0.19 -1.47
N PHE A 332 1.67 1.19 -1.97
CA PHE A 332 2.46 2.14 -1.16
C PHE A 332 1.61 3.23 -0.51
N VAL A 333 0.40 3.49 -1.01
CA VAL A 333 -0.46 4.54 -0.47
C VAL A 333 -0.86 4.18 0.97
N ARG A 334 -0.89 5.20 1.83
CA ARG A 334 -1.38 5.15 3.21
C ARG A 334 -2.58 6.04 3.36
N GLY A 335 -3.37 5.84 4.40
CA GLY A 335 -4.51 6.71 4.64
C GLY A 335 -5.69 6.01 5.27
N VAL A 336 -6.80 6.73 5.25
CA VAL A 336 -8.06 6.31 5.84
C VAL A 336 -9.21 6.52 4.86
N VAL A 337 -10.24 5.70 4.99
CA VAL A 337 -11.54 5.85 4.34
C VAL A 337 -12.61 5.73 5.41
N ASP A 338 -13.51 6.70 5.51
CA ASP A 338 -14.62 6.69 6.45
C ASP A 338 -15.95 6.79 5.69
N SER A 339 -16.86 5.84 5.94
CA SER A 339 -18.16 5.80 5.30
C SER A 339 -19.24 5.25 6.24
N ALA A 340 -20.34 6.00 6.36
CA ALA A 340 -21.52 5.59 7.12
C ALA A 340 -22.40 4.58 6.34
N ASP A 341 -22.19 4.43 5.03
CA ASP A 341 -23.03 3.61 4.14
C ASP A 341 -22.62 2.12 4.13
N LEU A 342 -21.56 1.75 4.87
CA LEU A 342 -20.99 0.39 4.84
C LEU A 342 -21.81 -0.58 5.69
N GLN A 343 -22.12 -1.74 5.11
CA GLN A 343 -22.80 -2.83 5.81
C GLN A 343 -21.79 -3.73 6.52
N LEU A 344 -21.63 -3.51 7.82
CA LEU A 344 -20.72 -4.26 8.69
C LEU A 344 -21.24 -5.66 8.98
N ASN A 345 -20.33 -6.62 9.16
CA ASN A 345 -20.68 -7.93 9.72
C ASN A 345 -21.01 -7.82 11.22
N ILE A 346 -21.41 -8.93 11.85
CA ILE A 346 -21.78 -8.94 13.27
C ILE A 346 -20.60 -8.57 14.18
N SER A 347 -19.37 -8.97 13.84
CA SER A 347 -18.17 -8.66 14.65
C SER A 347 -17.66 -7.22 14.46
N ARG A 348 -18.13 -6.51 13.43
CA ARG A 348 -17.61 -5.21 12.97
C ARG A 348 -16.10 -5.23 12.76
N GLU A 349 -15.58 -6.38 12.33
CA GLU A 349 -14.18 -6.56 11.93
C GLU A 349 -14.05 -6.78 10.42
N THR A 350 -15.14 -7.20 9.75
CA THR A 350 -15.18 -7.35 8.28
C THR A 350 -16.53 -6.85 7.74
N LEU A 351 -16.65 -6.75 6.41
CA LEU A 351 -17.88 -6.31 5.75
C LEU A 351 -18.74 -7.50 5.29
N GLN A 352 -20.06 -7.30 5.22
CA GLN A 352 -20.98 -8.31 4.66
C GLN A 352 -20.93 -8.36 3.14
N HIS A 353 -20.74 -7.20 2.49
CA HIS A 353 -20.76 -7.04 1.04
C HIS A 353 -19.64 -6.10 0.56
N ASN A 354 -18.81 -6.59 -0.37
CA ASN A 354 -17.62 -5.86 -0.83
C ASN A 354 -17.86 -4.98 -2.08
N SER A 355 -19.08 -4.93 -2.61
CA SER A 355 -19.38 -4.16 -3.84
C SER A 355 -19.17 -2.64 -3.65
N GLN A 356 -19.57 -2.11 -2.48
CA GLN A 356 -19.34 -0.71 -2.12
C GLN A 356 -17.84 -0.41 -1.99
N LEU A 357 -17.07 -1.29 -1.34
CA LEU A 357 -15.61 -1.15 -1.26
C LEU A 357 -14.96 -1.08 -2.62
N ARG A 358 -15.30 -2.00 -3.53
CA ARG A 358 -14.75 -1.99 -4.90
C ARG A 358 -15.07 -0.71 -5.65
N ALA A 359 -16.27 -0.18 -5.48
CA ALA A 359 -16.67 1.07 -6.10
C ALA A 359 -15.92 2.28 -5.51
N ILE A 360 -15.65 2.29 -4.20
CA ILE A 360 -14.77 3.28 -3.56
C ILE A 360 -13.34 3.12 -4.10
N ALA A 361 -12.79 1.91 -4.09
CA ALA A 361 -11.44 1.60 -4.57
C ALA A 361 -11.21 2.10 -6.01
N ASN A 362 -12.15 1.87 -6.92
CA ASN A 362 -12.07 2.35 -8.30
C ASN A 362 -12.06 3.90 -8.39
N LYS A 363 -12.77 4.59 -7.49
CA LYS A 363 -12.73 6.07 -7.43
C LYS A 363 -11.40 6.55 -6.85
N LEU A 364 -10.89 5.89 -5.81
CA LEU A 364 -9.59 6.20 -5.22
C LEU A 364 -8.44 5.94 -6.20
N GLU A 365 -8.47 4.85 -6.97
CA GLU A 365 -7.49 4.55 -8.03
C GLU A 365 -7.37 5.71 -9.03
N LYS A 366 -8.50 6.18 -9.56
CA LYS A 366 -8.54 7.31 -10.49
C LYS A 366 -8.03 8.59 -9.84
N LYS A 367 -8.36 8.81 -8.57
CA LYS A 367 -7.91 9.98 -7.82
C LYS A 367 -6.39 9.94 -7.57
N ILE A 368 -5.85 8.80 -7.18
CA ILE A 368 -4.41 8.59 -7.00
C ILE A 368 -3.67 8.81 -8.32
N LYS A 369 -4.13 8.18 -9.42
CA LYS A 369 -3.56 8.43 -10.76
C LYS A 369 -3.54 9.92 -11.09
N SER A 370 -4.68 10.60 -10.93
CA SER A 370 -4.80 12.03 -11.25
C SER A 370 -3.88 12.92 -10.41
N GLU A 371 -3.69 12.63 -9.12
CA GLU A 371 -2.76 13.40 -8.29
C GLU A 371 -1.28 13.10 -8.64
N LEU A 372 -0.96 11.88 -9.05
CA LEU A 372 0.36 11.52 -9.56
C LEU A 372 0.66 12.23 -10.90
N GLU A 373 -0.31 12.29 -11.81
CA GLU A 373 -0.19 13.06 -13.07
C GLU A 373 0.03 14.56 -12.79
N LYS A 374 -0.74 15.15 -11.87
CA LYS A 374 -0.54 16.55 -11.48
C LYS A 374 0.83 16.79 -10.86
N MET A 375 1.33 15.85 -10.05
CA MET A 375 2.66 15.93 -9.47
C MET A 375 3.72 15.87 -10.58
N ARG A 376 3.58 14.96 -11.55
CA ARG A 376 4.45 14.84 -12.72
C ARG A 376 4.50 16.12 -13.54
N ASP A 377 3.34 16.73 -13.80
CA ASP A 377 3.20 17.85 -14.73
C ASP A 377 3.58 19.20 -14.10
N ASN A 378 3.30 19.39 -12.81
CA ASN A 378 3.48 20.68 -12.13
C ASN A 378 4.67 20.71 -11.17
N HIS A 379 5.17 19.54 -10.74
CA HIS A 379 6.20 19.39 -9.70
C HIS A 379 7.21 18.29 -10.07
N ARG A 380 7.82 18.43 -11.25
CA ARG A 380 8.66 17.39 -11.87
C ARG A 380 9.77 16.83 -10.96
N ASP A 381 10.55 17.69 -10.30
CA ASP A 381 11.65 17.26 -9.42
C ASP A 381 11.17 16.39 -8.25
N GLU A 382 9.96 16.65 -7.75
CA GLU A 382 9.34 15.88 -6.69
C GLU A 382 8.78 14.55 -7.21
N TYR A 383 8.23 14.58 -8.43
CA TYR A 383 7.77 13.38 -9.11
C TYR A 383 8.92 12.41 -9.44
N GLU A 384 10.08 12.92 -9.85
CA GLU A 384 11.25 12.09 -10.10
C GLU A 384 11.73 11.39 -8.82
N LYS A 385 11.77 12.10 -7.68
CA LYS A 385 12.05 11.48 -6.38
C LYS A 385 11.01 10.43 -5.97
N PHE A 386 9.73 10.70 -6.21
CA PHE A 386 8.68 9.69 -6.03
C PHE A 386 8.94 8.46 -6.92
N PHE A 387 9.29 8.69 -8.18
CA PHE A 387 9.50 7.62 -9.15
C PHE A 387 10.73 6.77 -8.83
N GLU A 388 11.79 7.35 -8.27
CA GLU A 388 12.93 6.61 -7.73
C GLU A 388 12.51 5.60 -6.65
N GLN A 389 11.54 5.98 -5.80
CA GLN A 389 11.07 5.15 -4.69
C GLN A 389 10.03 4.11 -5.12
N PHE A 390 9.12 4.47 -6.03
CA PHE A 390 7.92 3.66 -6.32
C PHE A 390 7.75 3.26 -7.79
N GLY A 391 8.58 3.79 -8.70
CA GLY A 391 8.49 3.54 -10.14
C GLY A 391 8.64 2.07 -10.49
N ARG A 392 9.46 1.32 -9.75
CA ARG A 392 9.57 -0.14 -9.89
C ARG A 392 8.22 -0.84 -9.64
N GLY A 393 7.46 -0.39 -8.64
CA GLY A 393 6.13 -0.93 -8.33
C GLY A 393 5.11 -0.65 -9.43
N LEU A 394 5.14 0.55 -10.02
CA LEU A 394 4.28 0.90 -11.16
C LEU A 394 4.57 0.02 -12.38
N LYS A 395 5.85 -0.15 -12.71
CA LYS A 395 6.30 -1.04 -13.80
C LYS A 395 5.90 -2.51 -13.55
N PHE A 396 6.06 -2.97 -12.31
CA PHE A 396 5.66 -4.31 -11.91
C PHE A 396 4.14 -4.52 -12.03
N GLY A 397 3.32 -3.52 -11.69
CA GLY A 397 1.86 -3.58 -11.89
C GLY A 397 1.46 -3.85 -13.34
N ILE A 398 2.16 -3.27 -14.30
CA ILE A 398 1.95 -3.55 -15.74
C ILE A 398 2.38 -4.98 -16.08
N TYR A 399 3.56 -5.41 -15.63
CA TYR A 399 4.07 -6.75 -15.90
C TYR A 399 3.17 -7.85 -15.30
N GLN A 400 2.87 -7.76 -14.00
CA GLN A 400 2.06 -8.75 -13.27
C GLN A 400 0.63 -8.86 -13.84
N SER A 401 0.09 -7.76 -14.36
CA SER A 401 -1.23 -7.73 -14.99
C SER A 401 -1.21 -8.15 -16.46
N TYR A 402 -0.09 -8.68 -16.98
CA TYR A 402 0.09 -9.00 -18.39
C TYR A 402 -0.30 -7.85 -19.33
N GLY A 403 -0.02 -6.61 -18.91
CA GLY A 403 -0.24 -5.41 -19.69
C GLY A 403 -1.63 -4.78 -19.55
N MET A 404 -2.57 -5.43 -18.83
CA MET A 404 -3.92 -4.89 -18.64
C MET A 404 -3.92 -3.52 -17.95
N GLN A 405 -2.96 -3.24 -17.06
CA GLN A 405 -2.83 -1.94 -16.40
C GLN A 405 -2.01 -0.90 -17.17
N LYS A 406 -1.59 -1.18 -18.41
CA LYS A 406 -0.82 -0.25 -19.24
C LYS A 406 -1.50 1.13 -19.35
N GLY A 407 -2.82 1.19 -19.56
CA GLY A 407 -3.55 2.47 -19.67
C GLY A 407 -3.71 3.21 -18.33
N LEU A 408 -3.61 2.49 -17.20
CA LEU A 408 -3.65 3.11 -15.87
C LEU A 408 -2.28 3.68 -15.50
N LEU A 409 -1.20 2.97 -15.82
CA LEU A 409 0.12 3.23 -15.25
C LEU A 409 1.12 3.80 -16.25
N GLY A 410 0.94 3.61 -17.55
CA GLY A 410 1.94 3.97 -18.55
C GLY A 410 2.25 5.46 -18.62
N ASP A 411 1.25 6.32 -18.41
CA ASP A 411 1.44 7.77 -18.32
C ASP A 411 2.33 8.19 -17.14
N LEU A 412 2.42 7.35 -16.11
CA LEU A 412 3.19 7.59 -14.89
C LEU A 412 4.65 7.13 -15.00
N LEU A 413 5.06 6.56 -16.13
CA LEU A 413 6.40 6.02 -16.27
C LEU A 413 7.39 7.06 -16.76
N LEU A 414 8.57 7.07 -16.14
CA LEU A 414 9.73 7.83 -16.57
C LEU A 414 10.89 6.91 -16.97
N PHE A 415 11.64 7.36 -17.97
CA PHE A 415 12.84 6.69 -18.48
C PHE A 415 13.91 7.71 -18.83
N TYR A 416 15.18 7.35 -18.70
CA TYR A 416 16.26 8.26 -19.07
C TYR A 416 16.43 8.25 -20.60
N SER A 417 16.27 9.40 -21.24
CA SER A 417 16.47 9.53 -22.69
C SER A 417 17.95 9.70 -23.01
N ALA A 418 18.49 8.82 -23.86
CA ALA A 418 19.88 8.92 -24.32
C ALA A 418 20.12 10.17 -25.20
N LYS A 419 19.12 10.61 -25.97
CA LYS A 419 19.26 11.80 -26.82
C LYS A 419 19.07 13.10 -26.06
N GLN A 420 18.11 13.14 -25.13
CA GLN A 420 17.74 14.35 -24.39
C GLN A 420 18.51 14.52 -23.07
N GLN A 421 19.17 13.46 -22.59
CA GLN A 421 19.99 13.46 -21.37
C GLN A 421 19.21 13.89 -20.11
N LYS A 422 17.97 13.40 -19.98
CA LYS A 422 17.09 13.63 -18.82
C LYS A 422 16.01 12.55 -18.73
N MET A 423 15.30 12.50 -17.61
CA MET A 423 14.11 11.66 -17.46
C MET A 423 12.96 12.21 -18.31
N VAL A 424 12.35 11.34 -19.10
CA VAL A 424 11.22 11.64 -19.98
C VAL A 424 10.07 10.65 -19.78
N THR A 425 8.84 11.11 -20.01
CA THR A 425 7.68 10.23 -20.15
C THR A 425 7.64 9.61 -21.55
N PHE A 426 6.81 8.58 -21.74
CA PHE A 426 6.53 8.10 -23.09
C PHE A 426 5.92 9.19 -23.99
N GLU A 427 5.03 10.02 -23.45
CA GLU A 427 4.41 11.12 -24.21
C GLU A 427 5.46 12.14 -24.68
N GLU A 428 6.34 12.58 -23.79
CA GLU A 428 7.45 13.49 -24.11
C GLU A 428 8.41 12.87 -25.13
N CYS A 429 8.71 11.57 -25.01
CA CYS A 429 9.49 10.83 -26.00
C CYS A 429 8.78 10.85 -27.36
N THR A 430 7.49 10.52 -27.42
CA THR A 430 6.72 10.49 -28.67
C THR A 430 6.54 11.85 -29.33
N ALA A 431 6.38 12.91 -28.54
CA ALA A 431 6.28 14.27 -29.05
C ALA A 431 7.58 14.76 -29.69
N ALA A 432 8.72 14.21 -29.26
CA ALA A 432 10.05 14.52 -29.80
C ALA A 432 10.47 13.58 -30.95
N MET A 433 9.65 12.59 -31.33
CA MET A 433 9.99 11.63 -32.39
C MET A 433 10.00 12.30 -33.78
N PRO A 434 11.05 12.06 -34.60
CA PRO A 434 11.02 12.36 -36.03
C PRO A 434 9.84 11.67 -36.74
N THR A 435 9.36 12.27 -37.83
CA THR A 435 8.18 11.78 -38.58
C THR A 435 8.35 10.39 -39.19
N ASP A 436 9.59 10.00 -39.49
CA ASP A 436 9.99 8.72 -40.04
C ASP A 436 10.25 7.65 -38.96
N GLN A 437 10.30 8.03 -37.67
CA GLN A 437 10.48 7.09 -36.58
C GLN A 437 9.20 6.28 -36.31
N LYS A 438 9.28 4.96 -36.56
CA LYS A 438 8.13 4.03 -36.46
C LYS A 438 7.95 3.39 -35.09
N ALA A 439 9.01 3.29 -34.29
CA ALA A 439 9.03 2.61 -33.00
C ALA A 439 9.71 3.46 -31.91
N ILE A 440 9.40 3.16 -30.65
CA ILE A 440 10.15 3.66 -29.50
C ILE A 440 11.25 2.64 -29.21
N TYR A 441 12.50 3.08 -29.29
CA TYR A 441 13.66 2.24 -29.02
C TYR A 441 14.03 2.32 -27.55
N TYR A 442 14.44 1.19 -26.98
CA TYR A 442 14.92 1.13 -25.60
C TYR A 442 16.09 0.15 -25.46
N ALA A 443 16.89 0.34 -24.43
CA ALA A 443 17.95 -0.55 -24.01
C ALA A 443 17.78 -0.84 -22.52
N ALA A 444 17.81 -2.13 -22.14
CA ALA A 444 17.69 -2.57 -20.76
C ALA A 444 19.05 -3.07 -20.25
N GLY A 445 19.42 -2.73 -19.01
CA GLY A 445 20.68 -3.14 -18.41
C GLY A 445 20.90 -2.58 -17.01
N ASP A 446 22.15 -2.49 -16.58
CA ASP A 446 22.53 -2.14 -15.19
C ASP A 446 22.84 -0.66 -14.95
N SER A 447 23.11 0.12 -16.01
CA SER A 447 23.57 1.50 -15.88
C SER A 447 23.28 2.33 -17.12
N THR A 448 22.77 3.55 -16.93
CA THR A 448 22.58 4.54 -18.00
C THR A 448 23.90 4.86 -18.71
N ASP A 449 24.98 5.06 -17.96
CA ASP A 449 26.32 5.37 -18.50
C ASP A 449 26.86 4.24 -19.39
N ARG A 450 26.58 2.99 -19.01
CA ARG A 450 26.98 1.82 -19.79
C ARG A 450 26.12 1.70 -21.04
N LEU A 451 24.81 1.75 -20.88
CA LEU A 451 23.85 1.62 -21.98
C LEU A 451 24.08 2.69 -23.04
N ALA A 452 24.34 3.94 -22.64
CA ALA A 452 24.64 5.04 -23.55
C ALA A 452 25.92 4.83 -24.39
N LYS A 453 26.81 3.93 -23.97
CA LYS A 453 28.06 3.60 -24.70
C LYS A 453 27.92 2.37 -25.59
N LEU A 454 26.78 1.67 -25.56
CA LEU A 454 26.58 0.48 -26.37
C LEU A 454 26.62 0.84 -27.87
N PRO A 455 27.36 0.09 -28.71
CA PRO A 455 27.40 0.33 -30.16
C PRO A 455 26.01 0.32 -30.81
N VAL A 456 25.13 -0.58 -30.35
CA VAL A 456 23.74 -0.67 -30.85
C VAL A 456 22.86 0.49 -30.42
N VAL A 457 23.16 1.17 -29.30
CA VAL A 457 22.47 2.41 -28.91
C VAL A 457 22.96 3.57 -29.76
N ASN A 458 24.28 3.69 -29.94
CA ASN A 458 24.86 4.72 -30.78
C ASN A 458 24.36 4.65 -32.23
N SER A 459 24.18 3.45 -32.80
CA SER A 459 23.66 3.31 -34.17
C SER A 459 22.20 3.76 -34.35
N VAL A 460 21.42 3.81 -33.28
CA VAL A 460 20.07 4.39 -33.28
C VAL A 460 20.16 5.91 -33.12
N LEU A 461 21.04 6.40 -32.24
CA LEU A 461 21.29 7.83 -32.02
C LEU A 461 21.86 8.53 -33.26
N ASP A 462 22.78 7.88 -33.99
CA ASP A 462 23.40 8.38 -35.22
C ASP A 462 22.37 8.58 -36.35
N ARG A 463 21.27 7.81 -36.33
CA ARG A 463 20.10 8.00 -37.22
C ARG A 463 19.16 9.11 -36.76
N GLY A 464 19.48 9.78 -35.65
CA GLY A 464 18.68 10.87 -35.09
C GLY A 464 17.48 10.41 -34.27
N TYR A 465 17.36 9.11 -33.97
CA TYR A 465 16.28 8.59 -33.12
C TYR A 465 16.70 8.56 -31.66
N ASP A 466 15.73 8.67 -30.75
CA ASP A 466 15.99 8.56 -29.30
C ASP A 466 15.97 7.10 -28.84
N VAL A 467 16.66 6.82 -27.74
CA VAL A 467 16.69 5.52 -27.06
C VAL A 467 16.42 5.73 -25.57
N LEU A 468 15.41 5.05 -25.05
CA LEU A 468 15.13 5.02 -23.61
C LEU A 468 16.09 4.05 -22.91
N LEU A 469 16.81 4.53 -21.92
CA LEU A 469 17.75 3.75 -21.12
C LEU A 469 17.04 3.27 -19.84
N CYS A 470 16.89 1.96 -19.74
CA CYS A 470 16.10 1.29 -18.71
C CYS A 470 17.04 0.49 -17.79
N THR A 471 17.08 0.82 -16.51
CA THR A 471 18.08 0.28 -15.57
C THR A 471 17.51 -0.59 -14.45
N GLN A 472 16.20 -0.81 -14.43
CA GLN A 472 15.55 -1.65 -13.41
C GLN A 472 15.31 -3.05 -13.95
N ASP A 473 15.45 -4.05 -13.07
CA ASP A 473 15.20 -5.46 -13.36
C ASP A 473 13.82 -5.74 -14.00
N VAL A 474 12.81 -4.98 -13.60
CA VAL A 474 11.45 -5.12 -14.12
C VAL A 474 11.25 -4.53 -15.52
N ASP A 475 12.14 -3.65 -15.98
CA ASP A 475 11.93 -2.85 -17.19
C ASP A 475 11.73 -3.70 -18.44
N GLU A 476 12.63 -4.66 -18.68
CA GLU A 476 12.57 -5.52 -19.85
C GLU A 476 11.24 -6.30 -19.92
N PHE A 477 10.77 -6.80 -18.77
CA PHE A 477 9.50 -7.50 -18.66
C PHE A 477 8.32 -6.55 -18.91
N THR A 478 8.38 -5.33 -18.38
CA THR A 478 7.34 -4.30 -18.58
C THR A 478 7.22 -3.93 -20.06
N PHE A 479 8.33 -3.64 -20.74
CA PHE A 479 8.29 -3.25 -22.17
C PHE A 479 7.78 -4.39 -23.05
N GLN A 480 8.27 -5.63 -22.84
CA GLN A 480 7.80 -6.77 -23.62
C GLN A 480 6.31 -7.06 -23.42
N THR A 481 5.82 -6.89 -22.19
CA THR A 481 4.40 -7.07 -21.88
C THR A 481 3.53 -5.96 -22.47
N MET A 482 4.04 -4.72 -22.49
CA MET A 482 3.33 -3.58 -23.08
C MET A 482 3.19 -3.69 -24.60
N GLN A 483 4.20 -4.25 -25.28
CA GLN A 483 4.36 -4.41 -26.74
C GLN A 483 4.37 -3.10 -27.55
N THR A 484 3.39 -2.24 -27.31
CA THR A 484 3.22 -0.93 -27.95
C THR A 484 3.02 0.16 -26.90
N TRP A 485 3.10 1.42 -27.31
CA TRP A 485 2.66 2.59 -26.57
C TRP A 485 1.66 3.38 -27.42
N GLY A 486 0.59 3.91 -26.81
CA GLY A 486 -0.54 4.53 -27.53
C GLY A 486 -1.58 3.53 -28.04
N GLU A 487 -2.56 4.05 -28.78
CA GLU A 487 -3.71 3.30 -29.32
C GLU A 487 -3.89 3.56 -30.82
N GLY A 488 -4.55 2.62 -31.50
CA GLY A 488 -4.88 2.70 -32.92
C GLY A 488 -3.65 2.80 -33.83
N GLU A 489 -3.79 3.50 -34.95
CA GLU A 489 -2.73 3.67 -35.95
C GLU A 489 -1.54 4.53 -35.47
N SER A 490 -1.73 5.29 -34.38
CA SER A 490 -0.67 6.08 -33.75
C SER A 490 0.22 5.27 -32.82
N ALA A 491 -0.18 4.04 -32.49
CA ALA A 491 0.54 3.19 -31.56
C ALA A 491 1.96 2.90 -32.08
N LYS A 492 2.95 3.09 -31.20
CA LYS A 492 4.36 2.84 -31.50
C LYS A 492 4.78 1.53 -30.88
N GLU A 493 5.41 0.66 -31.66
CA GLU A 493 6.04 -0.55 -31.13
C GLU A 493 7.17 -0.19 -30.15
N LEU A 494 7.33 -1.01 -29.12
CA LEU A 494 8.43 -0.92 -28.17
C LEU A 494 9.51 -1.91 -28.58
N LYS A 495 10.67 -1.43 -29.03
CA LYS A 495 11.75 -2.27 -29.57
C LYS A 495 13.03 -2.18 -28.76
N ASN A 496 13.47 -3.32 -28.23
CA ASN A 496 14.78 -3.43 -27.57
C ASN A 496 15.89 -3.34 -28.64
N VAL A 497 16.89 -2.48 -28.47
CA VAL A 497 18.02 -2.33 -29.41
C VAL A 497 18.84 -3.63 -29.59
N ALA A 498 18.81 -4.53 -28.62
CA ALA A 498 19.44 -5.85 -28.67
C ALA A 498 18.57 -6.95 -29.34
N SER A 499 17.36 -6.62 -29.80
CA SER A 499 16.51 -7.53 -30.58
C SER A 499 16.92 -7.56 -32.05
N GLY A 500 16.67 -8.67 -32.76
CA GLY A 500 17.11 -8.87 -34.15
C GLY A 500 16.68 -7.77 -35.13
N ASP A 501 15.38 -7.44 -35.22
CA ASP A 501 14.85 -6.48 -36.20
C ASP A 501 14.35 -5.17 -35.55
N LEU A 502 15.19 -4.14 -35.64
CA LEU A 502 14.85 -2.78 -35.16
C LEU A 502 13.97 -2.01 -36.13
N GLY A 503 13.81 -2.47 -37.38
CA GLY A 503 13.10 -1.75 -38.42
C GLY A 503 13.71 -0.37 -38.70
N LEU A 504 15.02 -0.22 -38.52
CA LEU A 504 15.76 1.01 -38.77
C LEU A 504 16.23 1.11 -40.22
N GLU A 505 16.38 -0.04 -40.86
CA GLU A 505 17.01 -0.21 -42.14
C GLU A 505 16.00 -0.24 -43.27
N THR A 506 16.41 0.29 -44.41
CA THR A 506 15.63 0.19 -45.65
C THR A 506 15.58 -1.26 -46.12
N GLU A 507 14.56 -1.61 -46.91
CA GLU A 507 14.47 -2.94 -47.53
C GLU A 507 15.71 -3.27 -48.37
N ASP A 508 16.33 -2.27 -48.99
CA ASP A 508 17.56 -2.43 -49.76
C ASP A 508 18.76 -2.74 -48.86
N GLU A 509 18.90 -2.08 -47.70
CA GLU A 509 19.95 -2.36 -46.72
C GLU A 509 19.79 -3.75 -46.09
N LYS A 510 18.56 -4.14 -45.74
CA LYS A 510 18.27 -5.49 -45.24
C LYS A 510 18.66 -6.54 -46.27
N LYS A 511 18.24 -6.34 -47.52
CA LYS A 511 18.57 -7.25 -48.62
C LYS A 511 20.08 -7.32 -48.88
N ALA A 512 20.79 -6.19 -48.84
CA ALA A 512 22.24 -6.16 -48.99
C ALA A 512 22.97 -6.95 -47.89
N ALA A 513 22.51 -6.84 -46.63
CA ALA A 513 23.07 -7.62 -45.53
C ALA A 513 22.76 -9.12 -45.65
N GLU A 514 21.55 -9.49 -46.08
CA GLU A 514 21.19 -10.87 -46.38
C GLU A 514 22.03 -11.47 -47.51
N ASP A 515 22.23 -10.73 -48.60
CA ASP A 515 23.01 -11.17 -49.75
C ASP A 515 24.50 -11.27 -49.38
N ALA A 516 25.05 -10.29 -48.66
CA ALA A 516 26.40 -10.38 -48.09
C ALA A 516 26.55 -11.56 -47.12
N THR A 517 25.50 -11.90 -46.36
CA THR A 517 25.49 -13.08 -45.49
C THR A 517 25.54 -14.37 -46.29
N LYS A 518 24.78 -14.47 -47.38
CA LYS A 518 24.81 -15.64 -48.29
C LYS A 518 26.15 -15.77 -49.01
N GLU A 519 26.71 -14.66 -49.49
CA GLU A 519 28.02 -14.64 -50.15
C GLU A 519 29.16 -15.13 -49.24
N ASN A 520 28.99 -14.98 -47.92
CA ASN A 520 29.97 -15.38 -46.90
C ASN A 520 29.51 -16.60 -46.08
N GLU A 521 28.58 -17.42 -46.59
CA GLU A 521 28.00 -18.55 -45.84
C GLU A 521 29.06 -19.53 -45.33
N GLY A 522 30.13 -19.75 -46.10
CA GLY A 522 31.20 -20.67 -45.72
C GLY A 522 31.99 -20.18 -44.49
N LEU A 523 32.27 -18.88 -44.43
CA LEU A 523 32.92 -18.25 -43.26
C LEU A 523 31.99 -18.30 -42.05
N PHE A 524 30.74 -17.88 -42.22
CA PHE A 524 29.77 -17.82 -41.12
C PHE A 524 29.37 -19.21 -40.60
N GLY A 525 29.32 -20.21 -41.48
CA GLY A 525 29.19 -21.61 -41.11
C GLY A 525 30.34 -22.09 -40.25
N ALA A 526 31.59 -21.80 -40.64
CA ALA A 526 32.77 -22.14 -39.85
C ALA A 526 32.81 -21.42 -38.49
N MET A 527 32.42 -20.15 -38.45
CA MET A 527 32.30 -19.39 -37.20
C MET A 527 31.20 -19.96 -36.29
N LYS A 528 30.04 -20.32 -36.83
CA LYS A 528 28.97 -20.97 -36.08
C LYS A 528 29.42 -22.31 -35.52
N GLU A 529 30.09 -23.13 -36.32
CA GLU A 529 30.63 -24.42 -35.89
C GLU A 529 31.64 -24.25 -34.74
N ALA A 530 32.52 -23.25 -34.84
CA ALA A 530 33.48 -22.91 -33.79
C ALA A 530 32.82 -22.49 -32.46
N LEU A 531 31.68 -21.80 -32.53
CA LEU A 531 30.93 -21.32 -31.36
C LEU A 531 29.90 -22.33 -30.82
N GLY A 532 29.61 -23.40 -31.56
CA GLY A 532 28.72 -24.47 -31.13
C GLY A 532 27.30 -23.97 -30.80
N ASP A 533 26.84 -24.29 -29.59
CA ASP A 533 25.50 -23.93 -29.09
C ASP A 533 25.46 -22.53 -28.44
N ALA A 534 26.59 -21.81 -28.42
CA ALA A 534 26.66 -20.45 -27.88
C ALA A 534 25.92 -19.42 -28.75
N VAL A 535 25.69 -19.75 -30.03
CA VAL A 535 24.92 -18.96 -31.00
C VAL A 535 24.06 -19.85 -31.89
N THR A 536 22.90 -19.35 -32.31
CA THR A 536 22.03 -20.03 -33.28
C THR A 536 22.52 -19.82 -34.72
N LYS A 537 23.06 -18.63 -35.02
CA LYS A 537 23.64 -18.28 -36.32
C LYS A 537 24.65 -17.12 -36.22
N VAL A 538 25.41 -16.95 -37.31
CA VAL A 538 26.29 -15.80 -37.55
C VAL A 538 25.81 -15.09 -38.81
N ALA A 539 25.67 -13.77 -38.77
CA ALA A 539 25.15 -12.97 -39.89
C ALA A 539 25.86 -11.63 -40.02
N VAL A 540 25.69 -10.93 -41.15
CA VAL A 540 26.11 -9.51 -41.27
C VAL A 540 25.16 -8.65 -40.44
N SER A 541 25.72 -7.73 -39.64
CA SER A 541 24.92 -6.74 -38.90
C SER A 541 24.39 -5.66 -39.83
N THR A 542 23.11 -5.34 -39.69
CA THR A 542 22.46 -4.18 -40.31
C THR A 542 22.55 -2.92 -39.42
N LYS A 543 22.97 -3.11 -38.16
CA LYS A 543 23.07 -2.07 -37.12
C LYS A 543 24.44 -1.42 -37.09
N LEU A 544 25.49 -2.19 -37.37
CA LEU A 544 26.88 -1.75 -37.38
C LEU A 544 27.28 -1.45 -38.82
N ALA A 545 27.16 -0.18 -39.23
CA ALA A 545 27.27 0.23 -40.64
C ALA A 545 28.57 0.96 -40.99
N THR A 546 29.40 1.35 -40.01
CA THR A 546 30.63 2.12 -40.23
C THR A 546 31.88 1.32 -39.88
N ALA A 547 33.02 1.71 -40.45
CA ALA A 547 34.30 1.05 -40.19
C ALA A 547 34.83 1.36 -38.77
N GLU A 548 34.34 2.44 -38.15
CA GLU A 548 34.69 2.89 -36.80
C GLU A 548 33.80 2.28 -35.71
N ALA A 549 32.66 1.67 -36.07
CA ALA A 549 31.79 0.96 -35.15
C ALA A 549 32.42 -0.37 -34.68
N ALA A 550 31.80 -1.02 -33.69
CA ALA A 550 32.27 -2.30 -33.18
C ALA A 550 32.38 -3.37 -34.30
N PRO A 551 33.34 -4.30 -34.21
CA PRO A 551 33.53 -5.35 -35.22
C PRO A 551 32.40 -6.40 -35.21
N ALA A 552 31.72 -6.56 -34.08
CA ALA A 552 30.60 -7.47 -33.89
C ALA A 552 29.69 -7.03 -32.73
N CYS A 553 28.45 -7.50 -32.72
CA CYS A 553 27.53 -7.43 -31.59
C CYS A 553 26.75 -8.75 -31.43
N ILE A 554 26.09 -8.93 -30.29
CA ILE A 554 25.18 -10.06 -30.07
C ILE A 554 23.75 -9.54 -29.99
N THR A 555 22.84 -10.24 -30.64
CA THR A 555 21.39 -9.99 -30.54
C THR A 555 20.68 -11.25 -30.08
N ALA A 556 19.44 -11.08 -29.60
CA ALA A 556 18.59 -12.19 -29.21
C ALA A 556 17.38 -12.31 -30.15
N GLU A 557 17.10 -13.53 -30.60
CA GLU A 557 15.90 -13.88 -31.36
C GLU A 557 14.88 -14.61 -30.49
N GLY A 558 13.59 -14.35 -30.73
CA GLY A 558 12.50 -14.98 -30.00
C GLY A 558 12.17 -14.30 -28.68
N PRO A 559 11.52 -15.01 -27.74
CA PRO A 559 10.88 -14.39 -26.57
C PRO A 559 11.83 -14.07 -25.41
N VAL A 560 13.03 -14.64 -25.38
CA VAL A 560 14.00 -14.42 -24.28
C VAL A 560 15.08 -13.46 -24.76
N SER A 561 15.08 -12.24 -24.21
CA SER A 561 16.13 -11.25 -24.49
C SER A 561 17.39 -11.52 -23.65
N LEU A 562 18.49 -10.82 -24.00
CA LEU A 562 19.75 -10.92 -23.26
C LEU A 562 19.61 -10.50 -21.79
N GLU A 563 18.90 -9.40 -21.53
CA GLU A 563 18.70 -8.91 -20.16
C GLU A 563 17.76 -9.83 -19.36
N MET A 564 16.72 -10.40 -20.01
CA MET A 564 15.90 -11.43 -19.37
C MET A 564 16.71 -12.64 -18.93
N GLU A 565 17.57 -13.17 -19.80
CA GLU A 565 18.45 -14.28 -19.45
C GLU A 565 19.31 -13.94 -18.23
N LYS A 566 19.91 -12.75 -18.21
CA LYS A 566 20.73 -12.26 -17.09
C LYS A 566 19.94 -12.24 -15.79
N ILE A 567 18.76 -11.64 -15.77
CA ILE A 567 17.92 -11.52 -14.58
C ILE A 567 17.44 -12.90 -14.12
N LEU A 568 16.93 -13.74 -15.02
CA LEU A 568 16.41 -15.06 -14.68
C LEU A 568 17.50 -15.99 -14.16
N SER A 569 18.73 -15.89 -14.67
CA SER A 569 19.87 -16.68 -14.20
C SER A 569 20.30 -16.36 -12.75
N GLN A 570 19.91 -15.19 -12.23
CA GLN A 570 20.24 -14.75 -10.87
C GLN A 570 19.15 -15.11 -9.85
N MET A 571 18.01 -15.64 -10.31
CA MET A 571 16.88 -15.98 -9.43
C MET A 571 17.15 -17.31 -8.68
N PRO A 572 17.09 -17.34 -7.33
CA PRO A 572 17.49 -18.50 -6.51
C PRO A 572 16.76 -19.82 -6.81
N ASP A 573 15.51 -19.76 -7.27
CA ASP A 573 14.64 -20.93 -7.48
C ASP A 573 14.42 -21.27 -8.96
N MET A 574 15.14 -20.61 -9.87
CA MET A 574 14.91 -20.66 -11.33
C MET A 574 15.78 -21.71 -12.04
N GLY A 575 15.99 -22.87 -11.40
CA GLY A 575 16.62 -24.08 -11.96
C GLY A 575 17.57 -23.85 -13.15
N GLU A 576 17.24 -24.45 -14.30
CA GLU A 576 17.90 -24.14 -15.58
C GLU A 576 17.16 -22.98 -16.25
N ALA A 577 17.66 -21.76 -16.05
CA ALA A 577 17.04 -20.55 -16.58
C ALA A 577 16.96 -20.59 -18.13
N PRO A 578 15.86 -20.11 -18.73
CA PRO A 578 15.75 -19.98 -20.19
C PRO A 578 16.91 -19.19 -20.78
N LYS A 579 17.59 -19.75 -21.77
CA LYS A 579 18.66 -19.07 -22.52
C LYS A 579 18.08 -18.31 -23.71
N SER A 580 18.68 -17.17 -24.02
CA SER A 580 18.36 -16.42 -25.24
C SER A 580 18.88 -17.16 -26.49
N ASN A 581 18.16 -17.06 -27.60
CA ASN A 581 18.67 -17.53 -28.89
C ASN A 581 19.61 -16.46 -29.46
N ARG A 582 20.89 -16.57 -29.12
CA ARG A 582 21.90 -15.55 -29.47
C ARG A 582 22.30 -15.64 -30.93
N VAL A 583 22.39 -14.48 -31.58
CA VAL A 583 22.95 -14.32 -32.93
C VAL A 583 24.21 -13.46 -32.82
N LEU A 584 25.31 -13.94 -33.39
CA LEU A 584 26.51 -13.11 -33.54
C LEU A 584 26.41 -12.35 -34.86
N GLU A 585 26.28 -11.03 -34.78
CA GLU A 585 26.26 -10.17 -35.96
C GLU A 585 27.63 -9.55 -36.19
N ILE A 586 28.16 -9.67 -37.41
CA ILE A 586 29.48 -9.20 -37.83
C ILE A 586 29.34 -7.93 -38.65
N ASN A 587 30.14 -6.91 -38.32
CA ASN A 587 30.19 -5.67 -39.08
C ASN A 587 31.02 -5.86 -40.36
N ALA A 588 30.36 -5.93 -41.52
CA ALA A 588 31.03 -6.12 -42.80
C ALA A 588 31.85 -4.90 -43.27
N ALA A 589 31.60 -3.71 -42.72
CA ALA A 589 32.37 -2.51 -43.02
C ALA A 589 33.66 -2.40 -42.18
N HIS A 590 33.77 -3.14 -41.07
CA HIS A 590 34.93 -3.09 -40.19
C HIS A 590 36.14 -3.84 -40.77
N PRO A 591 37.38 -3.34 -40.63
CA PRO A 591 38.59 -4.00 -41.16
C PRO A 591 38.82 -5.45 -40.70
N VAL A 592 38.29 -5.81 -39.52
CA VAL A 592 38.32 -7.19 -38.99
C VAL A 592 37.59 -8.16 -39.93
N PHE A 593 36.54 -7.74 -40.63
CA PHE A 593 35.82 -8.61 -41.55
C PHE A 593 36.72 -9.08 -42.71
N ALA A 594 37.54 -8.20 -43.26
CA ALA A 594 38.53 -8.57 -44.27
C ALA A 594 39.57 -9.57 -43.73
N THR A 595 39.93 -9.43 -42.45
CA THR A 595 40.86 -10.36 -41.77
C THR A 595 40.25 -11.75 -41.61
N LEU A 596 38.95 -11.84 -41.29
CA LEU A 596 38.22 -13.11 -41.22
C LEU A 596 38.13 -13.79 -42.60
N LYS A 597 37.80 -13.04 -43.64
CA LYS A 597 37.73 -13.56 -45.02
C LYS A 597 39.08 -14.12 -45.47
N ALA A 598 40.16 -13.38 -45.25
CA ALA A 598 41.50 -13.85 -45.62
C ALA A 598 41.91 -15.13 -44.87
N ALA A 599 41.53 -15.28 -43.59
CA ALA A 599 41.79 -16.51 -42.84
C ALA A 599 41.01 -17.71 -43.41
N GLN A 600 39.73 -17.51 -43.77
CA GLN A 600 38.90 -18.53 -44.41
C GLN A 600 39.43 -18.94 -45.78
N GLU A 601 39.79 -17.97 -46.64
CA GLU A 601 40.36 -18.21 -47.97
C GLU A 601 41.70 -18.95 -47.91
N ALA A 602 42.50 -18.72 -46.86
CA ALA A 602 43.74 -19.44 -46.60
C ALA A 602 43.54 -20.85 -46.02
N GLY A 603 42.30 -21.23 -45.67
CA GLY A 603 42.00 -22.51 -45.01
C GLY A 603 42.50 -22.59 -43.57
N ASP A 604 42.73 -21.46 -42.90
CA ASP A 604 43.25 -21.39 -41.53
C ASP A 604 42.12 -21.51 -40.49
N ALA A 605 41.61 -22.73 -40.32
CA ALA A 605 40.46 -23.02 -39.45
C ALA A 605 40.69 -22.63 -37.98
N GLU A 606 41.91 -22.81 -37.47
CA GLU A 606 42.25 -22.45 -36.07
C GLU A 606 42.20 -20.94 -35.87
N LYS A 607 42.64 -20.16 -36.85
CA LYS A 607 42.56 -18.70 -36.80
C LYS A 607 41.12 -18.21 -36.88
N VAL A 608 40.28 -18.79 -37.77
CA VAL A 608 38.85 -18.48 -37.83
C VAL A 608 38.16 -18.78 -36.50
N LYS A 609 38.43 -19.95 -35.90
CA LYS A 609 37.91 -20.33 -34.59
C LYS A 609 38.32 -19.37 -33.48
N THR A 610 39.60 -19.00 -33.45
CA THR A 610 40.15 -18.06 -32.45
C THR A 610 39.48 -16.69 -32.57
N TYR A 611 39.35 -16.17 -33.79
CA TYR A 611 38.74 -14.86 -34.03
C TYR A 611 37.23 -14.86 -33.78
N ALA A 612 36.51 -15.92 -34.16
CA ALA A 612 35.09 -16.07 -33.84
C ALA A 612 34.87 -16.04 -32.31
N SER A 613 35.67 -16.80 -31.56
CA SER A 613 35.61 -16.84 -30.10
C SER A 613 35.94 -15.50 -29.46
N LEU A 614 36.94 -14.78 -29.98
CA LEU A 614 37.30 -13.44 -29.50
C LEU A 614 36.19 -12.43 -29.73
N LEU A 615 35.64 -12.38 -30.94
CA LEU A 615 34.55 -11.46 -31.29
C LEU A 615 33.30 -11.73 -30.47
N TYR A 616 32.94 -13.00 -30.30
CA TYR A 616 31.81 -13.40 -29.47
C TYR A 616 31.99 -12.97 -28.01
N ASN A 617 33.14 -13.28 -27.40
CA ASN A 617 33.40 -12.90 -26.01
C ASN A 617 33.51 -11.38 -25.82
N GLN A 618 34.08 -10.65 -26.79
CA GLN A 618 34.07 -9.19 -26.78
C GLN A 618 32.65 -8.63 -26.83
N ALA A 619 31.80 -9.17 -27.70
CA ALA A 619 30.40 -8.77 -27.78
C ALA A 619 29.64 -9.09 -26.48
N LEU A 620 29.87 -10.24 -25.85
CA LEU A 620 29.31 -10.56 -24.53
C LEU A 620 29.72 -9.53 -23.46
N LEU A 621 31.01 -9.15 -23.44
CA LEU A 621 31.51 -8.15 -22.50
C LEU A 621 30.85 -6.79 -22.70
N VAL A 622 30.66 -6.38 -23.96
CA VAL A 622 29.97 -5.13 -24.31
C VAL A 622 28.52 -5.16 -23.80
N GLU A 623 27.79 -6.26 -24.05
CA GLU A 623 26.41 -6.45 -23.58
C GLU A 623 26.30 -6.70 -22.06
N GLY A 624 27.40 -7.00 -21.38
CA GLY A 624 27.41 -7.23 -19.92
C GLY A 624 26.99 -8.62 -19.51
N MET A 625 27.09 -9.54 -20.45
CA MET A 625 26.85 -10.95 -20.25
C MET A 625 28.08 -11.60 -19.62
N PRO A 626 27.89 -12.58 -18.72
CA PRO A 626 29.00 -13.35 -18.17
C PRO A 626 29.70 -14.15 -19.27
N LEU A 627 31.03 -14.26 -19.17
CA LEU A 627 31.82 -15.16 -20.00
C LEU A 627 31.79 -16.56 -19.42
N GLU A 628 31.59 -17.57 -20.26
CA GLU A 628 31.61 -18.98 -19.85
C GLU A 628 33.00 -19.41 -19.37
N ASP A 629 34.05 -19.01 -20.11
CA ASP A 629 35.45 -19.23 -19.73
C ASP A 629 36.27 -17.94 -19.89
N PRO A 630 36.36 -17.11 -18.83
CA PRO A 630 37.18 -15.90 -18.83
C PRO A 630 38.68 -16.16 -19.06
N VAL A 631 39.18 -17.34 -18.67
CA VAL A 631 40.60 -17.71 -18.79
C VAL A 631 40.94 -18.02 -20.25
N ALA A 632 40.07 -18.77 -20.93
CA ALA A 632 40.20 -19.01 -22.37
C ALA A 632 40.20 -17.70 -23.16
N PHE A 633 39.30 -16.77 -22.83
CA PHE A 633 39.28 -15.45 -23.46
C PHE A 633 40.59 -14.67 -23.23
N ALA A 634 41.07 -14.60 -22.00
CA ALA A 634 42.32 -13.90 -21.68
C ALA A 634 43.53 -14.50 -22.42
N ASN A 635 43.61 -15.83 -22.50
CA ASN A 635 44.66 -16.53 -23.24
C ASN A 635 44.57 -16.27 -24.75
N ALA A 636 43.36 -16.23 -25.31
CA ALA A 636 43.14 -15.91 -26.72
C ALA A 636 43.52 -14.47 -27.04
N VAL A 637 43.31 -13.51 -26.13
CA VAL A 637 43.80 -12.13 -26.30
C VAL A 637 45.33 -12.09 -26.23
N ALA A 638 45.92 -12.81 -25.27
CA ALA A 638 47.37 -12.86 -25.11
C ALA A 638 48.09 -13.50 -26.31
N SER A 639 47.45 -14.42 -27.03
CA SER A 639 48.05 -15.03 -28.22
C SER A 639 48.16 -14.08 -29.41
N LEU A 640 47.37 -12.99 -29.45
CA LEU A 640 47.46 -11.97 -30.50
C LEU A 640 48.67 -11.02 -30.36
N MET A 641 49.30 -11.01 -29.18
CA MET A 641 50.47 -10.18 -28.88
C MET A 641 51.79 -10.91 -29.07
N LYS A 642 51.75 -12.15 -29.57
CA LYS A 642 52.91 -12.99 -29.89
C LYS A 642 53.08 -13.05 -31.40
#